data_AF-A0A7W3T2B6-F1
#
_entry.id   AF-A0A7W3T2B6-F1
#
_cell.length_a   1.000
_cell.length_b   1.000
_cell.length_c   1.000
_cell.angle_alpha   90.00
_cell.angle_beta   90.00
_cell.angle_gamma   90.00
#
_symmetry.space_group_name_H-M   'P 1'
#
loop_
_entity.id
_entity.type
_entity.pdbx_description
1 polymer ?
#
loop_
_entity_poly.entity_id
_entity_poly.type
_entity_poly.pdbx_seq_one_letter_code
_entity_poly.pdbx_strand_id
1 'polypeptide(L)'
;MTTPRVAPAPITRGDLSPAARRLLEQRLRGRTDGPERAVIPRRSPRTGEAPLSAAQQRLYFLEQLDPGGTEYLMPAAWRFTGPLDIAALDGAVRDLVARHEQLRVVFPDHDGAPAQRVLPPDGAGLELVDPIAEGPSGDPGEAVARAVREAALRPFDLAAEPAFRATLIRAGHEEHVLVLAMHHIVSDGWSLDVLVRDLAEFHRARAGGGTPVLPPLPVDYTDYAVWQREADHDASLEYWRSTLAGVTPLELPTDHPRPETRSHVGAVHTVELSPELSEAVARIGRRAGTTPYTTLMAAFRTALALHSGQSDIAIGTIVANRERPEIERLVGFFVNTLVIRTDLPGDPTPDEVLRHTRDRVLGALSHQDLPFERVVDEVSPERDLSRNPLVQVLFSHTTVRDGDGFSLGAAVGTPEPIDLTTAKFDLSLEVRDEGGRRKLVFVHRPDLFTTATVARIADHTVAALRLFADHPDTPLSAGDLLTPGERELLLGPGSPARPEARATRPVPSVPERLTRWSRRDPDAIAVRAGGVELTRAALDRVPPDFLAPEGKSPYQRLEIRYYADRAGAPHGIEPYAELARRSPPVTLRAATTGASEDHPPLAVPEAYALTHAVFYLGDFGLTDPGLTADERRHACELIAVMLRHCAAHDLWDPAAELLLALHILGENPLGTAEGTAAVSCLRRAQRPDGAIPGRSAARAAADSDPPPEDFRKAYHTTLVTALMTLIVLSKRLP
;
A
#
# COMPACT_ATOMS: atom_id res chain seq x y z
N MET A 1 3.70 8.83 -26.17
CA MET A 1 2.89 9.84 -25.43
C MET A 1 2.57 11.03 -26.32
N THR A 2 1.43 11.06 -27.01
CA THR A 2 1.02 12.24 -27.79
C THR A 2 -0.49 12.36 -27.74
N THR A 3 -1.00 13.49 -27.25
CA THR A 3 -2.37 13.94 -27.55
C THR A 3 -2.59 13.88 -29.07
N PRO A 4 -3.66 13.24 -29.58
CA PRO A 4 -3.86 13.11 -31.01
C PRO A 4 -4.21 14.48 -31.61
N ARG A 5 -3.33 15.01 -32.46
CA ARG A 5 -3.72 15.99 -33.47
C ARG A 5 -4.39 15.23 -34.61
N VAL A 6 -5.71 15.20 -34.61
CA VAL A 6 -6.47 14.96 -35.85
C VAL A 6 -6.19 16.16 -36.75
N ALA A 7 -5.46 15.96 -37.85
CA ALA A 7 -5.33 16.98 -38.88
C ALA A 7 -6.72 17.16 -39.53
N PRO A 8 -7.39 18.32 -39.42
CA PRO A 8 -8.57 18.57 -40.21
C PRO A 8 -8.14 18.75 -41.68
N ALA A 9 -8.99 18.30 -42.60
CA ALA A 9 -8.88 18.65 -44.02
C ALA A 9 -8.69 20.17 -44.19
N PRO A 10 -7.95 20.64 -45.22
CA PRO A 10 -7.62 22.06 -45.35
C PRO A 10 -8.88 22.89 -45.57
N ILE A 11 -9.31 23.60 -44.51
CA ILE A 11 -10.34 24.63 -44.60
C ILE A 11 -9.69 25.86 -45.23
N THR A 12 -10.02 26.15 -46.48
CA THR A 12 -9.65 27.40 -47.14
C THR A 12 -10.30 28.57 -46.41
N ARG A 13 -9.60 29.72 -46.35
CA ARG A 13 -9.95 30.95 -45.58
C ARG A 13 -11.35 31.55 -45.88
N GLY A 14 -12.15 30.96 -46.77
CA GLY A 14 -13.47 31.43 -47.19
C GLY A 14 -14.65 30.96 -46.34
N ASP A 15 -14.57 29.82 -45.64
CA ASP A 15 -15.76 29.13 -45.13
C ASP A 15 -15.99 29.22 -43.61
N LEU A 16 -15.28 30.12 -42.91
CA LEU A 16 -15.45 30.28 -41.46
C LEU A 16 -16.58 31.26 -41.13
N SER A 17 -17.53 30.83 -40.30
CA SER A 17 -18.56 31.72 -39.74
C SER A 17 -17.92 32.88 -38.96
N PRO A 18 -18.58 34.06 -38.86
CA PRO A 18 -18.04 35.21 -38.12
C PRO A 18 -17.70 34.89 -36.66
N ALA A 19 -18.42 33.93 -36.04
CA ALA A 19 -18.14 33.45 -34.70
C ALA A 19 -16.88 32.56 -34.64
N ALA A 20 -16.70 31.65 -35.59
CA ALA A 20 -15.51 30.81 -35.69
C ALA A 20 -14.25 31.63 -36.01
N ARG A 21 -14.40 32.69 -36.83
CA ARG A 21 -13.33 33.64 -37.13
C ARG A 21 -12.91 34.43 -35.89
N ARG A 22 -13.88 34.91 -35.09
CA ARG A 22 -13.60 35.56 -33.80
C ARG A 22 -12.95 34.62 -32.78
N LEU A 23 -13.34 33.35 -32.74
CA LEU A 23 -12.72 32.36 -31.85
C LEU A 23 -11.30 31.99 -32.27
N LEU A 24 -11.05 31.91 -33.59
CA LEU A 24 -9.72 31.71 -34.16
C LEU A 24 -8.83 32.95 -33.92
N GLU A 25 -9.36 34.14 -34.13
CA GLU A 25 -8.69 35.40 -33.82
C GLU A 25 -8.44 35.57 -32.32
N GLN A 26 -9.35 35.13 -31.43
CA GLN A 26 -9.11 35.06 -29.99
C GLN A 26 -8.05 34.02 -29.60
N ARG A 27 -8.00 32.85 -30.27
CA ARG A 27 -6.93 31.85 -30.06
C ARG A 27 -5.58 32.28 -30.61
N LEU A 28 -5.56 33.09 -31.67
CA LEU A 28 -4.35 33.66 -32.24
C LEU A 28 -3.88 34.90 -31.45
N ARG A 29 -4.81 35.67 -30.86
CA ARG A 29 -4.50 36.81 -29.97
C ARG A 29 -4.21 36.38 -28.52
N GLY A 30 -4.74 35.25 -28.06
CA GLY A 30 -4.31 34.59 -26.80
C GLY A 30 -2.98 33.84 -26.94
N ARG A 31 -2.37 33.90 -28.12
CA ARG A 31 -1.01 33.45 -28.45
C ARG A 31 -0.02 34.62 -28.57
N THR A 32 -0.36 35.79 -28.05
CA THR A 32 0.63 36.84 -27.82
C THR A 32 1.52 36.40 -26.65
N ASP A 33 2.70 35.90 -26.99
CA ASP A 33 3.92 35.85 -26.19
C ASP A 33 3.70 35.64 -24.68
N GLY A 34 3.49 34.37 -24.29
CA GLY A 34 4.10 33.93 -23.04
C GLY A 34 5.61 34.14 -23.14
N PRO A 35 6.34 34.35 -22.02
CA PRO A 35 7.77 34.65 -22.08
C PRO A 35 8.44 33.65 -23.01
N GLU A 36 9.08 34.14 -24.06
CA GLU A 36 9.77 33.35 -25.06
C GLU A 36 10.68 32.38 -24.31
N ARG A 37 10.30 31.09 -24.25
CA ARG A 37 11.02 30.08 -23.47
C ARG A 37 12.45 30.09 -24.00
N ALA A 38 13.40 30.50 -23.16
CA ALA A 38 14.80 30.61 -23.56
C ALA A 38 15.26 29.31 -24.22
N VAL A 39 15.84 29.43 -25.42
CA VAL A 39 16.38 28.32 -26.20
C VAL A 39 17.58 27.73 -25.45
N ILE A 40 17.72 26.42 -25.46
CA ILE A 40 18.88 25.74 -24.85
C ILE A 40 20.11 26.05 -25.72
N PRO A 41 21.15 26.70 -25.18
CA PRO A 41 22.33 27.03 -25.96
C PRO A 41 23.20 25.78 -26.17
N ARG A 42 23.59 25.49 -27.41
CA ARG A 42 24.63 24.49 -27.68
C ARG A 42 25.98 25.02 -27.18
N ARG A 43 26.66 24.28 -26.30
CA ARG A 43 27.97 24.71 -25.80
C ARG A 43 29.09 24.25 -26.73
N SER A 44 29.91 25.18 -27.19
CA SER A 44 31.11 24.91 -27.99
C SER A 44 32.20 25.95 -27.69
N PRO A 45 33.47 25.56 -27.46
CA PRO A 45 33.96 24.18 -27.43
C PRO A 45 33.50 23.42 -26.18
N ARG A 46 33.34 22.10 -26.31
CA ARG A 46 33.14 21.20 -25.16
C ARG A 46 34.47 21.03 -24.45
N THR A 47 34.66 21.70 -23.33
CA THR A 47 35.88 21.55 -22.51
C THR A 47 35.52 20.88 -21.20
N GLY A 48 36.06 19.69 -20.95
CA GLY A 48 35.96 19.00 -19.66
C GLY A 48 34.65 18.23 -19.44
N GLU A 49 34.38 17.92 -18.18
CA GLU A 49 33.21 17.17 -17.72
C GLU A 49 32.01 18.12 -17.52
N ALA A 50 30.79 17.61 -17.76
CA ALA A 50 29.55 18.37 -17.58
C ALA A 50 28.83 17.96 -16.29
N PRO A 51 28.06 18.84 -15.64
CA PRO A 51 27.25 18.44 -14.49
C PRO A 51 26.15 17.45 -14.91
N LEU A 52 25.68 16.64 -13.96
CA LEU A 52 24.46 15.83 -14.13
C LEU A 52 23.23 16.74 -14.03
N SER A 53 22.16 16.40 -14.76
CA SER A 53 20.83 16.95 -14.47
C SER A 53 20.39 16.53 -13.06
N ALA A 54 19.40 17.20 -12.47
CA ALA A 54 18.90 16.84 -11.14
C ALA A 54 18.38 15.39 -11.11
N ALA A 55 17.66 14.98 -12.16
CA ALA A 55 17.12 13.64 -12.31
C ALA A 55 18.22 12.57 -12.46
N GLN A 56 19.29 12.87 -13.22
CA GLN A 56 20.45 11.99 -13.30
C GLN A 56 21.18 11.88 -11.96
N GLN A 57 21.32 12.98 -11.20
CA GLN A 57 21.97 12.95 -9.90
C GLN A 57 21.25 12.01 -8.93
N ARG A 58 19.91 11.98 -8.95
CA ARG A 58 19.14 10.99 -8.18
C ARG A 58 19.43 9.56 -8.61
N LEU A 59 19.42 9.27 -9.92
CA LEU A 59 19.71 7.91 -10.39
C LEU A 59 21.14 7.48 -10.08
N TYR A 60 22.10 8.39 -10.19
CA TYR A 60 23.48 8.14 -9.75
C TYR A 60 23.53 7.79 -8.26
N PHE A 61 22.86 8.58 -7.41
CA PHE A 61 22.79 8.30 -5.97
C PHE A 61 22.15 6.94 -5.65
N LEU A 62 21.07 6.58 -6.34
CA LEU A 62 20.42 5.28 -6.16
C LEU A 62 21.32 4.11 -6.60
N GLU A 63 22.07 4.26 -7.69
CA GLU A 63 23.08 3.27 -8.09
C GLU A 63 24.18 3.11 -7.02
N GLN A 64 24.59 4.18 -6.34
CA GLN A 64 25.57 4.08 -5.25
C GLN A 64 25.02 3.37 -4.00
N LEU A 65 23.69 3.35 -3.80
CA LEU A 65 23.06 2.64 -2.67
C LEU A 65 22.91 1.14 -2.92
N ASP A 66 22.69 0.74 -4.17
CA ASP A 66 22.59 -0.67 -4.58
C ASP A 66 23.44 -0.94 -5.84
N PRO A 67 24.78 -0.95 -5.73
CA PRO A 67 25.65 -1.15 -6.89
C PRO A 67 25.40 -2.49 -7.56
N GLY A 68 25.16 -2.45 -8.87
CA GLY A 68 24.83 -3.66 -9.63
C GLY A 68 23.36 -4.06 -9.55
N GLY A 69 22.52 -3.22 -8.95
CA GLY A 69 21.08 -3.36 -8.94
C GLY A 69 20.50 -3.35 -10.37
N THR A 70 19.33 -3.97 -10.53
CA THR A 70 18.65 -4.07 -11.85
C THR A 70 17.44 -3.15 -11.98
N GLU A 71 17.08 -2.40 -10.93
CA GLU A 71 15.87 -1.56 -10.88
C GLU A 71 15.80 -0.52 -12.00
N TYR A 72 16.95 0.08 -12.35
CA TYR A 72 17.07 1.13 -13.35
C TYR A 72 17.69 0.66 -14.67
N LEU A 73 17.76 -0.65 -14.90
CA LEU A 73 17.99 -1.17 -16.25
C LEU A 73 16.72 -0.98 -17.09
N MET A 74 16.91 -0.60 -18.34
CA MET A 74 15.87 -0.47 -19.36
C MET A 74 16.19 -1.36 -20.56
N PRO A 75 16.06 -2.69 -20.43
CA PRO A 75 16.24 -3.56 -21.56
C PRO A 75 15.01 -3.53 -22.48
N ALA A 76 15.25 -3.55 -23.79
CA ALA A 76 14.23 -3.77 -24.80
C ALA A 76 14.74 -4.82 -25.80
N ALA A 77 13.87 -5.75 -26.19
CA ALA A 77 14.23 -6.84 -27.06
C ALA A 77 13.23 -7.01 -28.21
N TRP A 78 13.74 -7.34 -29.40
CA TRP A 78 12.94 -7.65 -30.57
C TRP A 78 13.47 -8.90 -31.24
N ARG A 79 12.55 -9.83 -31.56
CA ARG A 79 12.81 -11.00 -32.39
C ARG A 79 12.60 -10.65 -33.84
N PHE A 80 13.65 -10.80 -34.63
CA PHE A 80 13.66 -10.58 -36.06
C PHE A 80 13.59 -11.92 -36.80
N THR A 81 12.61 -12.03 -37.70
CA THR A 81 12.46 -13.17 -38.61
C THR A 81 12.68 -12.72 -40.06
N GLY A 82 13.54 -13.45 -40.77
CA GLY A 82 13.91 -13.18 -42.16
C GLY A 82 15.37 -12.73 -42.32
N PRO A 83 15.81 -12.46 -43.56
CA PRO A 83 17.22 -12.14 -43.83
C PRO A 83 17.61 -10.79 -43.22
N LEU A 84 18.64 -10.83 -42.37
CA LEU A 84 19.19 -9.68 -41.65
C LEU A 84 20.66 -9.47 -42.06
N ASP A 85 21.00 -8.25 -42.49
CA ASP A 85 22.38 -7.86 -42.76
C ASP A 85 23.06 -7.45 -41.44
N ILE A 86 23.76 -8.41 -40.82
CA ILE A 86 24.42 -8.22 -39.53
C ILE A 86 25.52 -7.14 -39.60
N ALA A 87 26.22 -7.02 -40.72
CA ALA A 87 27.28 -6.01 -40.89
C ALA A 87 26.68 -4.60 -41.01
N ALA A 88 25.56 -4.46 -41.73
CA ALA A 88 24.81 -3.22 -41.76
C ALA A 88 24.24 -2.83 -40.39
N LEU A 89 23.77 -3.82 -39.61
CA LEU A 89 23.26 -3.59 -38.25
C LEU A 89 24.38 -3.13 -37.30
N ASP A 90 25.54 -3.78 -37.32
CA ASP A 90 26.70 -3.38 -36.53
C ASP A 90 27.19 -1.96 -36.92
N GLY A 91 27.22 -1.63 -38.21
CA GLY A 91 27.46 -0.27 -38.68
C GLY A 91 26.42 0.74 -38.18
N ALA A 92 25.14 0.35 -38.18
CA ALA A 92 24.03 1.20 -37.72
C ALA A 92 24.09 1.48 -36.22
N VAL A 93 24.49 0.50 -35.39
CA VAL A 93 24.72 0.69 -33.96
C VAL A 93 25.86 1.68 -33.71
N ARG A 94 26.95 1.60 -34.50
CA ARG A 94 28.05 2.58 -34.41
C ARG A 94 27.60 3.98 -34.76
N ASP A 95 26.79 4.13 -35.83
CA ASP A 95 26.22 5.42 -36.22
C ASP A 95 25.29 5.98 -35.13
N LEU A 96 24.54 5.10 -34.45
CA LEU A 96 23.67 5.45 -33.32
C LEU A 96 24.46 6.04 -32.14
N VAL A 97 25.53 5.36 -31.71
CA VAL A 97 26.38 5.82 -30.61
C VAL A 97 27.19 7.06 -31.00
N ALA A 98 27.62 7.18 -32.26
CA ALA A 98 28.28 8.37 -32.76
C ALA A 98 27.35 9.60 -32.74
N ARG A 99 26.08 9.42 -33.13
CA ARG A 99 25.07 10.49 -33.18
C ARG A 99 24.59 10.93 -31.80
N HIS A 100 24.31 9.98 -30.92
CA HIS A 100 23.71 10.25 -29.61
C HIS A 100 24.77 10.16 -28.52
N GLU A 101 25.35 11.30 -28.14
CA GLU A 101 26.46 11.34 -27.18
C GLU A 101 26.15 10.62 -25.87
N GLN A 102 24.89 10.66 -25.43
CA GLN A 102 24.46 10.09 -24.18
C GLN A 102 24.67 8.56 -24.11
N LEU A 103 24.75 7.87 -25.25
CA LEU A 103 25.04 6.43 -25.31
C LEU A 103 26.52 6.10 -25.05
N ARG A 104 27.39 7.11 -25.03
CA ARG A 104 28.85 6.99 -24.78
C ARG A 104 29.31 7.84 -23.59
N VAL A 105 28.39 8.17 -22.68
CA VAL A 105 28.70 8.90 -21.43
C VAL A 105 29.03 7.90 -20.32
N VAL A 106 30.08 8.23 -19.56
CA VAL A 106 30.38 7.65 -18.25
C VAL A 106 30.20 8.70 -17.16
N PHE A 107 29.98 8.25 -15.93
CA PHE A 107 29.65 9.04 -14.76
C PHE A 107 30.72 8.88 -13.65
N PRO A 108 31.94 9.38 -13.87
CA PRO A 108 32.99 9.32 -12.86
C PRO A 108 32.66 10.20 -11.65
N ASP A 109 33.25 9.85 -10.51
CA ASP A 109 33.39 10.78 -9.39
C ASP A 109 34.51 11.79 -9.71
N HIS A 110 34.19 13.07 -9.58
CA HIS A 110 35.11 14.20 -9.72
C HIS A 110 35.10 15.02 -8.44
N ASP A 111 36.17 14.92 -7.65
CA ASP A 111 36.33 15.65 -6.38
C ASP A 111 35.13 15.49 -5.41
N GLY A 112 34.53 14.30 -5.36
CA GLY A 112 33.38 13.99 -4.50
C GLY A 112 32.02 14.45 -5.07
N ALA A 113 31.97 14.84 -6.35
CA ALA A 113 30.74 15.13 -7.07
C ALA A 113 30.64 14.32 -8.38
N PRO A 114 29.45 13.80 -8.74
CA PRO A 114 29.31 13.09 -10.00
C PRO A 114 29.40 14.06 -11.18
N ALA A 115 30.07 13.63 -12.25
CA ALA A 115 30.16 14.38 -13.50
C ALA A 115 29.80 13.50 -14.71
N GLN A 116 29.47 14.12 -15.83
CA GLN A 116 29.25 13.45 -17.12
C GLN A 116 30.50 13.63 -17.98
N ARG A 117 31.08 12.51 -18.42
CA ARG A 117 32.21 12.51 -19.35
C ARG A 117 31.84 11.74 -20.60
N VAL A 118 31.83 12.44 -21.73
CA VAL A 118 31.53 11.85 -23.04
C VAL A 118 32.80 11.19 -23.60
N LEU A 119 32.75 9.89 -23.86
CA LEU A 119 33.86 9.13 -24.46
C LEU A 119 33.86 9.28 -25.99
N PRO A 120 34.99 9.06 -26.70
CA PRO A 120 35.01 8.96 -28.16
C PRO A 120 34.06 7.86 -28.68
N PRO A 121 33.54 7.98 -29.92
CA PRO A 121 32.59 7.02 -30.48
C PRO A 121 33.20 5.66 -30.85
N ASP A 122 34.52 5.51 -30.80
CA ASP A 122 35.27 4.41 -31.41
C ASP A 122 35.14 3.05 -30.67
N GLY A 123 34.57 3.05 -29.45
CA GLY A 123 34.42 1.85 -28.61
C GLY A 123 33.10 1.09 -28.79
N ALA A 124 32.19 1.56 -29.64
CA ALA A 124 30.85 0.98 -29.79
C ALA A 124 30.77 -0.11 -30.86
N GLY A 125 29.87 -1.08 -30.67
CA GLY A 125 29.60 -2.14 -31.63
C GLY A 125 28.49 -3.08 -31.18
N LEU A 126 28.12 -3.99 -32.09
CA LEU A 126 27.16 -5.05 -31.83
C LEU A 126 27.86 -6.29 -31.25
N GLU A 127 27.47 -6.70 -30.06
CA GLU A 127 27.90 -7.98 -29.47
C GLU A 127 27.12 -9.12 -30.13
N LEU A 128 27.83 -10.14 -30.63
CA LEU A 128 27.21 -11.31 -31.28
C LEU A 128 27.28 -12.52 -30.35
N VAL A 129 26.13 -13.15 -30.08
CA VAL A 129 26.02 -14.33 -29.23
C VAL A 129 25.32 -15.45 -30.01
N ASP A 130 25.97 -16.61 -30.09
CA ASP A 130 25.41 -17.83 -30.70
C ASP A 130 25.26 -18.92 -29.62
N PRO A 131 24.15 -18.91 -28.86
CA PRO A 131 23.95 -19.85 -27.75
C PRO A 131 23.69 -21.28 -28.24
N ILE A 132 23.45 -21.47 -29.55
CA ILE A 132 23.14 -22.76 -30.17
C ILE A 132 24.44 -23.46 -30.64
N ALA A 133 25.53 -22.70 -30.82
CA ALA A 133 26.84 -23.24 -31.18
C ALA A 133 27.57 -23.98 -30.03
N GLU A 134 27.20 -23.72 -28.76
CA GLU A 134 27.91 -24.23 -27.57
C GLU A 134 27.59 -25.70 -27.18
N GLY A 135 26.73 -26.42 -27.93
CA GLY A 135 26.55 -27.88 -27.81
C GLY A 135 25.18 -28.35 -27.27
N PRO A 136 24.87 -29.67 -27.34
CA PRO A 136 23.49 -30.19 -27.34
C PRO A 136 22.98 -30.65 -25.97
N SER A 137 23.13 -29.86 -24.91
CA SER A 137 22.67 -30.25 -23.56
C SER A 137 21.44 -29.52 -23.05
N GLY A 138 20.67 -28.84 -23.92
CA GLY A 138 19.42 -28.17 -23.53
C GLY A 138 18.50 -27.85 -24.71
N ASP A 139 17.29 -27.39 -24.39
CA ASP A 139 16.35 -26.84 -25.38
C ASP A 139 16.94 -25.54 -25.98
N PRO A 140 17.08 -25.43 -27.32
CA PRO A 140 17.52 -24.19 -27.98
C PRO A 140 16.69 -22.97 -27.57
N GLY A 141 15.39 -23.14 -27.30
CA GLY A 141 14.53 -22.07 -26.81
C GLY A 141 14.96 -21.53 -25.44
N GLU A 142 15.28 -22.44 -24.51
CA GLU A 142 15.80 -22.07 -23.18
C GLU A 142 17.17 -21.40 -23.27
N ALA A 143 18.05 -21.87 -24.17
CA ALA A 143 19.36 -21.28 -24.37
C ALA A 143 19.25 -19.83 -24.89
N VAL A 144 18.34 -19.56 -25.82
CA VAL A 144 18.05 -18.21 -26.32
C VAL A 144 17.43 -17.35 -25.22
N ALA A 145 16.41 -17.84 -24.50
CA ALA A 145 15.76 -17.09 -23.42
C ALA A 145 16.76 -16.72 -22.31
N ARG A 146 17.68 -17.63 -21.97
CA ARG A 146 18.78 -17.38 -21.03
C ARG A 146 19.73 -16.30 -21.56
N ALA A 147 20.18 -16.39 -22.82
CA ALA A 147 21.05 -15.39 -23.41
C ALA A 147 20.38 -14.00 -23.46
N VAL A 148 19.08 -13.93 -23.76
CA VAL A 148 18.30 -12.68 -23.73
C VAL A 148 18.27 -12.10 -22.33
N ARG A 149 18.00 -12.93 -21.32
CA ARG A 149 17.99 -12.51 -19.90
C ARG A 149 19.37 -12.03 -19.44
N GLU A 150 20.44 -12.76 -19.78
CA GLU A 150 21.82 -12.38 -19.45
C GLU A 150 22.19 -11.03 -20.09
N ALA A 151 21.89 -10.83 -21.37
CA ALA A 151 22.14 -9.57 -22.07
C ALA A 151 21.31 -8.41 -21.50
N ALA A 152 20.05 -8.66 -21.14
CA ALA A 152 19.12 -7.66 -20.63
C ALA A 152 19.43 -7.20 -19.18
N LEU A 153 19.93 -8.11 -18.34
CA LEU A 153 20.11 -7.89 -16.90
C LEU A 153 21.57 -7.69 -16.48
N ARG A 154 22.53 -7.71 -17.42
CA ARG A 154 23.94 -7.43 -17.13
C ARG A 154 24.07 -6.01 -16.54
N PRO A 155 24.53 -5.84 -15.29
CA PRO A 155 24.68 -4.53 -14.67
C PRO A 155 25.69 -3.65 -15.39
N PHE A 156 25.65 -2.34 -15.14
CA PHE A 156 26.60 -1.36 -15.68
C PHE A 156 27.45 -0.78 -14.56
N ASP A 157 28.76 -0.72 -14.76
CA ASP A 157 29.63 0.17 -13.97
C ASP A 157 29.57 1.58 -14.57
N LEU A 158 28.67 2.42 -14.04
CA LEU A 158 28.45 3.76 -14.57
C LEU A 158 29.72 4.65 -14.57
N ALA A 159 30.72 4.36 -13.74
CA ALA A 159 31.94 5.16 -13.68
C ALA A 159 32.95 4.77 -14.78
N ALA A 160 32.96 3.50 -15.19
CA ALA A 160 33.99 2.92 -16.06
C ALA A 160 33.50 2.64 -17.49
N GLU A 161 32.22 2.34 -17.69
CA GLU A 161 31.68 1.94 -19.00
C GLU A 161 30.42 2.72 -19.40
N PRO A 162 30.21 2.96 -20.71
CA PRO A 162 28.97 3.55 -21.18
C PRO A 162 27.75 2.71 -20.82
N ALA A 163 26.69 3.39 -20.41
CA ALA A 163 25.46 2.75 -19.95
C ALA A 163 24.53 2.29 -21.09
N PHE A 164 25.09 1.76 -22.18
CA PHE A 164 24.39 1.25 -23.35
C PHE A 164 25.14 0.07 -23.97
N ARG A 165 24.42 -1.01 -24.28
CA ARG A 165 24.90 -2.20 -24.99
C ARG A 165 23.86 -2.66 -26.01
N ALA A 166 24.34 -3.15 -27.16
CA ALA A 166 23.52 -3.80 -28.16
C ALA A 166 24.04 -5.22 -28.39
N THR A 167 23.18 -6.22 -28.20
CA THR A 167 23.53 -7.64 -28.34
C THR A 167 22.60 -8.30 -29.34
N LEU A 168 23.15 -8.94 -30.36
CA LEU A 168 22.40 -9.77 -31.31
C LEU A 168 22.61 -11.24 -30.96
N ILE A 169 21.52 -11.90 -30.59
CA ILE A 169 21.49 -13.32 -30.21
C ILE A 169 20.94 -14.11 -31.37
N ARG A 170 21.66 -15.14 -31.82
CA ARG A 170 21.17 -16.06 -32.83
C ARG A 170 20.13 -17.01 -32.21
N ALA A 171 18.92 -17.00 -32.75
CA ALA A 171 17.83 -17.89 -32.34
C ALA A 171 17.56 -19.01 -33.35
N GLY A 172 18.06 -18.89 -34.58
CA GLY A 172 17.90 -19.88 -35.64
C GLY A 172 18.72 -19.55 -36.89
N HIS A 173 18.30 -20.08 -38.05
CA HIS A 173 18.96 -19.79 -39.33
C HIS A 173 18.70 -18.35 -39.82
N GLU A 174 17.43 -17.91 -39.75
CA GLU A 174 17.01 -16.53 -40.10
C GLU A 174 16.24 -15.88 -38.94
N GLU A 175 16.57 -16.30 -37.72
CA GLU A 175 15.94 -15.78 -36.51
C GLU A 175 17.01 -15.23 -35.58
N HIS A 176 16.82 -13.98 -35.17
CA HIS A 176 17.73 -13.28 -34.28
C HIS A 176 16.93 -12.51 -33.23
N VAL A 177 17.47 -12.36 -32.03
CA VAL A 177 16.92 -11.46 -31.02
C VAL A 177 17.92 -10.32 -30.82
N LEU A 178 17.50 -9.09 -31.09
CA LEU A 178 18.27 -7.90 -30.77
C LEU A 178 17.85 -7.40 -29.39
N VAL A 179 18.80 -7.33 -28.46
CA VAL A 179 18.63 -6.74 -27.13
C VAL A 179 19.37 -5.41 -27.09
N LEU A 180 18.64 -4.34 -26.79
CA LEU A 180 19.20 -3.03 -26.45
C LEU A 180 19.07 -2.87 -24.93
N ALA A 181 20.20 -2.98 -24.22
CA ALA A 181 20.27 -2.79 -22.78
C ALA A 181 20.86 -1.42 -22.46
N MET A 182 20.21 -0.65 -21.60
CA MET A 182 20.69 0.67 -21.19
C MET A 182 20.31 0.98 -19.75
N HIS A 183 21.06 1.84 -19.08
CA HIS A 183 20.67 2.36 -17.77
C HIS A 183 19.73 3.56 -17.94
N HIS A 184 18.75 3.72 -17.05
CA HIS A 184 17.76 4.79 -17.11
C HIS A 184 18.38 6.20 -16.97
N ILE A 185 19.63 6.31 -16.49
CA ILE A 185 20.39 7.57 -16.41
C ILE A 185 20.76 8.17 -17.78
N VAL A 186 20.80 7.35 -18.84
CA VAL A 186 21.14 7.78 -20.21
C VAL A 186 19.95 7.78 -21.16
N SER A 187 18.79 7.29 -20.72
CA SER A 187 17.65 7.05 -21.62
C SER A 187 16.32 7.06 -20.86
N ASP A 188 15.22 7.19 -21.59
CA ASP A 188 13.85 7.06 -21.11
C ASP A 188 12.97 6.40 -22.17
N GLY A 189 11.70 6.13 -21.86
CA GLY A 189 10.79 5.47 -22.82
C GLY A 189 10.66 6.23 -24.15
N TRP A 190 10.73 7.56 -24.13
CA TRP A 190 10.71 8.37 -25.36
C TRP A 190 12.02 8.24 -26.16
N SER A 191 13.16 8.15 -25.46
CA SER A 191 14.46 7.90 -26.08
C SER A 191 14.48 6.55 -26.80
N LEU A 192 13.79 5.53 -26.29
CA LEU A 192 13.70 4.24 -26.98
C LEU A 192 13.07 4.35 -28.36
N ASP A 193 11.97 5.11 -28.50
CA ASP A 193 11.33 5.38 -29.80
C ASP A 193 12.29 6.10 -30.77
N VAL A 194 13.07 7.06 -30.26
CA VAL A 194 14.11 7.76 -31.02
C VAL A 194 15.19 6.79 -31.48
N LEU A 195 15.68 5.93 -30.58
CA LEU A 195 16.73 4.95 -30.85
C LEU A 195 16.30 3.95 -31.92
N VAL A 196 15.12 3.36 -31.78
CA VAL A 196 14.57 2.38 -32.73
C VAL A 196 14.40 2.99 -34.13
N ARG A 197 13.84 4.21 -34.20
CA ARG A 197 13.67 4.92 -35.47
C ARG A 197 15.01 5.23 -36.14
N ASP A 198 15.96 5.78 -35.39
CA ASP A 198 17.26 6.15 -35.93
C ASP A 198 18.06 4.88 -36.33
N LEU A 199 17.99 3.80 -35.55
CA LEU A 199 18.60 2.50 -35.86
C LEU A 199 18.07 1.92 -37.18
N ALA A 200 16.76 1.94 -37.38
CA ALA A 200 16.14 1.43 -38.61
C ALA A 200 16.60 2.22 -39.85
N GLU A 201 16.68 3.54 -39.75
CA GLU A 201 17.16 4.39 -40.84
C GLU A 201 18.66 4.19 -41.14
N PHE A 202 19.47 4.06 -40.10
CA PHE A 202 20.90 3.77 -40.23
C PHE A 202 21.15 2.40 -40.87
N HIS A 203 20.44 1.37 -40.42
CA HIS A 203 20.51 0.05 -41.03
C HIS A 203 20.08 0.09 -42.50
N ARG A 204 18.98 0.78 -42.82
CA ARG A 204 18.49 0.93 -44.21
C ARG A 204 19.54 1.56 -45.12
N ALA A 205 20.20 2.63 -44.66
CA ALA A 205 21.24 3.30 -45.44
C ALA A 205 22.46 2.41 -45.64
N ARG A 206 22.94 1.75 -44.56
CA ARG A 206 24.10 0.86 -44.58
C ARG A 206 23.88 -0.37 -45.48
N ALA A 207 22.73 -1.04 -45.35
CA ALA A 207 22.36 -2.19 -46.18
C ALA A 207 22.24 -1.83 -47.67
N GLY A 208 21.91 -0.56 -47.98
CA GLY A 208 21.92 -0.02 -49.34
C GLY A 208 23.30 0.43 -49.84
N GLY A 209 24.37 0.25 -49.07
CA GLY A 209 25.73 0.72 -49.39
C GLY A 209 25.93 2.24 -49.27
N GLY A 210 24.98 2.96 -48.67
CA GLY A 210 25.01 4.41 -48.48
C GLY A 210 25.52 4.85 -47.11
N THR A 211 25.70 6.17 -46.96
CA THR A 211 25.92 6.81 -45.66
C THR A 211 24.58 7.39 -45.17
N PRO A 212 24.17 7.14 -43.93
CA PRO A 212 22.92 7.70 -43.44
C PRO A 212 22.95 9.22 -43.31
N VAL A 213 21.83 9.89 -43.61
CA VAL A 213 21.70 11.35 -43.49
C VAL A 213 20.47 11.67 -42.64
N LEU A 214 20.68 11.82 -41.34
CA LEU A 214 19.68 12.38 -40.42
C LEU A 214 20.00 13.86 -40.16
N PRO A 215 18.98 14.73 -39.98
CA PRO A 215 19.22 16.13 -39.60
C PRO A 215 20.10 16.23 -38.34
N PRO A 216 21.01 17.21 -38.25
CA PRO A 216 21.85 17.39 -37.07
C PRO A 216 20.98 17.66 -35.84
N LEU A 217 21.41 17.15 -34.68
CA LEU A 217 20.78 17.49 -33.41
C LEU A 217 21.15 18.95 -33.04
N PRO A 218 20.17 19.78 -32.63
CA PRO A 218 20.43 21.20 -32.34
C PRO A 218 21.29 21.39 -31.10
N VAL A 219 21.13 20.53 -30.10
CA VAL A 219 21.85 20.47 -28.81
C VAL A 219 22.08 19.00 -28.45
N ASP A 220 22.86 18.74 -27.40
CA ASP A 220 22.98 17.41 -26.79
C ASP A 220 22.47 17.41 -25.34
N TYR A 221 22.34 16.23 -24.73
CA TYR A 221 21.81 16.11 -23.37
C TYR A 221 22.68 16.84 -22.32
N THR A 222 24.00 16.89 -22.51
CA THR A 222 24.91 17.63 -21.63
C THR A 222 24.65 19.14 -21.66
N ASP A 223 24.22 19.69 -22.80
CA ASP A 223 23.79 21.09 -22.90
C ASP A 223 22.49 21.32 -22.11
N TYR A 224 21.53 20.39 -22.21
CA TYR A 224 20.30 20.42 -21.43
C TYR A 224 20.57 20.33 -19.93
N ALA A 225 21.47 19.46 -19.49
CA ALA A 225 21.81 19.29 -18.08
C ALA A 225 22.37 20.59 -17.47
N VAL A 226 23.26 21.29 -18.19
CA VAL A 226 23.78 22.60 -17.78
C VAL A 226 22.66 23.64 -17.72
N TRP A 227 21.89 23.75 -18.79
CA TRP A 227 20.77 24.70 -18.85
C TRP A 227 19.75 24.49 -17.72
N GLN A 228 19.40 23.24 -17.40
CA GLN A 228 18.49 22.91 -16.31
C GLN A 228 19.03 23.38 -14.94
N ARG A 229 20.34 23.27 -14.72
CA ARG A 229 20.98 23.71 -13.46
C ARG A 229 21.00 25.22 -13.30
N GLU A 230 21.03 25.95 -14.40
CA GLU A 230 21.06 27.42 -14.43
C GLU A 230 19.65 28.05 -14.51
N ALA A 231 18.62 27.25 -14.77
CA ALA A 231 17.25 27.72 -14.90
C ALA A 231 16.68 28.23 -13.57
N ASP A 232 16.06 29.41 -13.61
CA ASP A 232 15.29 29.95 -12.50
C ASP A 232 13.94 29.22 -12.39
N HIS A 233 13.68 28.69 -11.19
CA HIS A 233 12.46 27.97 -10.88
C HIS A 233 11.76 28.49 -9.61
N ASP A 234 12.07 29.71 -9.14
CA ASP A 234 11.58 30.23 -7.86
C ASP A 234 10.04 30.21 -7.78
N ALA A 235 9.35 30.63 -8.85
CA ALA A 235 7.89 30.60 -8.90
C ALA A 235 7.32 29.18 -8.85
N SER A 236 7.96 28.22 -9.51
CA SER A 236 7.55 26.81 -9.44
C SER A 236 7.84 26.20 -8.09
N LEU A 237 8.97 26.54 -7.47
CA LEU A 237 9.32 26.07 -6.14
C LEU A 237 8.32 26.55 -5.09
N GLU A 238 7.90 27.81 -5.14
CA GLU A 238 6.87 28.35 -4.25
C GLU A 238 5.51 27.64 -4.43
N TYR A 239 5.12 27.36 -5.67
CA TYR A 239 3.93 26.55 -5.96
C TYR A 239 4.02 25.16 -5.32
N TRP A 240 5.16 24.48 -5.44
CA TRP A 240 5.32 23.13 -4.89
C TRP A 240 5.39 23.12 -3.36
N ARG A 241 6.09 24.08 -2.75
CA ARG A 241 6.13 24.26 -1.28
C ARG A 241 4.72 24.46 -0.71
N SER A 242 3.93 25.36 -1.31
CA SER A 242 2.57 25.62 -0.86
C SER A 242 1.63 24.43 -1.12
N THR A 243 1.71 23.80 -2.29
CA THR A 243 0.83 22.67 -2.66
C THR A 243 1.08 21.43 -1.81
N LEU A 244 2.33 21.16 -1.45
CA LEU A 244 2.73 19.96 -0.73
C LEU A 244 2.98 20.19 0.77
N ALA A 245 2.68 21.38 1.29
CA ALA A 245 2.81 21.70 2.70
C ALA A 245 1.98 20.73 3.56
N GLY A 246 2.65 20.02 4.48
CA GLY A 246 2.01 19.06 5.38
C GLY A 246 1.48 17.79 4.70
N VAL A 247 1.98 17.45 3.51
CA VAL A 247 1.65 16.18 2.86
C VAL A 247 2.11 15.01 3.75
N THR A 248 1.22 14.04 3.95
CA THR A 248 1.55 12.78 4.62
C THR A 248 1.70 11.65 3.59
N PRO A 249 2.58 10.67 3.81
CA PRO A 249 2.62 9.47 2.99
C PRO A 249 1.25 8.77 2.91
N LEU A 250 0.97 8.14 1.77
CA LEU A 250 -0.20 7.27 1.63
C LEU A 250 0.08 5.96 2.36
N GLU A 251 -0.79 5.61 3.31
CA GLU A 251 -0.77 4.38 4.08
C GLU A 251 -1.87 3.44 3.59
N LEU A 252 -1.48 2.50 2.74
CA LEU A 252 -2.36 1.41 2.33
C LEU A 252 -2.24 0.24 3.31
N PRO A 253 -3.35 -0.49 3.58
CA PRO A 253 -3.28 -1.73 4.34
C PRO A 253 -2.44 -2.75 3.56
N THR A 254 -1.29 -3.14 4.14
CA THR A 254 -0.39 -4.13 3.57
C THR A 254 -0.72 -5.52 4.15
N ASP A 255 -0.53 -6.57 3.34
CA ASP A 255 -0.67 -7.96 3.78
C ASP A 255 0.55 -8.45 4.56
N HIS A 256 1.68 -7.76 4.38
CA HIS A 256 2.97 -8.06 5.00
C HIS A 256 3.54 -6.80 5.66
N PRO A 257 4.35 -6.95 6.73
CA PRO A 257 5.03 -5.81 7.35
C PRO A 257 6.01 -5.18 6.36
N ARG A 258 6.07 -3.84 6.33
CA ARG A 258 6.99 -3.11 5.47
C ARG A 258 8.45 -3.46 5.84
N PRO A 259 9.28 -3.94 4.90
CA PRO A 259 10.70 -4.18 5.15
C PRO A 259 11.48 -2.88 5.38
N GLU A 260 12.57 -2.94 6.14
CA GLU A 260 13.46 -1.78 6.40
C GLU A 260 14.12 -1.24 5.12
N THR A 261 14.47 -2.15 4.20
CA THR A 261 15.02 -1.82 2.88
C THR A 261 14.07 -2.30 1.79
N ARG A 262 13.94 -1.51 0.73
CA ARG A 262 12.99 -1.83 -0.34
C ARG A 262 13.48 -2.99 -1.21
N SER A 263 12.55 -3.88 -1.57
CA SER A 263 12.72 -4.82 -2.67
C SER A 263 12.25 -4.18 -3.99
N HIS A 264 12.88 -4.56 -5.10
CA HIS A 264 12.53 -4.10 -6.45
C HIS A 264 11.71 -5.13 -7.23
N VAL A 265 11.48 -6.32 -6.66
CA VAL A 265 10.67 -7.37 -7.28
C VAL A 265 9.23 -6.87 -7.41
N GLY A 266 8.68 -6.95 -8.62
CA GLY A 266 7.29 -6.62 -8.89
C GLY A 266 6.46 -7.84 -9.24
N ALA A 267 5.17 -7.75 -8.94
CA ALA A 267 4.13 -8.64 -9.45
C ALA A 267 3.07 -7.81 -10.18
N VAL A 268 2.37 -8.42 -11.14
CA VAL A 268 1.40 -7.74 -11.99
C VAL A 268 -0.01 -8.31 -11.80
N HIS A 269 -0.99 -7.43 -11.72
CA HIS A 269 -2.41 -7.76 -11.86
C HIS A 269 -3.02 -6.89 -12.96
N THR A 270 -3.73 -7.49 -13.92
CA THR A 270 -4.28 -6.76 -15.07
C THR A 270 -5.79 -6.92 -15.14
N VAL A 271 -6.49 -5.81 -15.34
CA VAL A 271 -7.94 -5.78 -15.60
C VAL A 271 -8.18 -5.15 -16.97
N GLU A 272 -8.95 -5.82 -17.81
CA GLU A 272 -9.43 -5.25 -19.09
C GLU A 272 -10.80 -4.59 -18.87
N LEU A 273 -10.92 -3.31 -19.20
CA LEU A 273 -12.18 -2.61 -19.15
C LEU A 273 -13.08 -3.08 -20.30
N SER A 274 -14.37 -3.28 -20.02
CA SER A 274 -15.33 -3.57 -21.09
C SER A 274 -15.35 -2.44 -22.13
N PRO A 275 -15.72 -2.71 -23.38
CA PRO A 275 -15.83 -1.68 -24.41
C PRO A 275 -16.73 -0.51 -23.97
N GLU A 276 -17.85 -0.81 -23.32
CA GLU A 276 -18.83 0.18 -22.86
C GLU A 276 -18.25 1.08 -21.77
N LEU A 277 -17.51 0.49 -20.82
CA LEU A 277 -16.86 1.26 -19.77
C LEU A 277 -15.69 2.08 -20.33
N SER A 278 -14.94 1.54 -21.28
CA SER A 278 -13.90 2.27 -22.01
C SER A 278 -14.48 3.51 -22.70
N GLU A 279 -15.60 3.39 -23.42
CA GLU A 279 -16.27 4.55 -24.00
C GLU A 279 -16.80 5.52 -22.94
N ALA A 280 -17.31 4.99 -21.81
CA ALA A 280 -17.78 5.78 -20.69
C ALA A 280 -16.69 6.65 -20.09
N VAL A 281 -15.44 6.17 -19.94
CA VAL A 281 -14.31 7.00 -19.46
C VAL A 281 -14.17 8.29 -20.26
N ALA A 282 -14.23 8.20 -21.59
CA ALA A 282 -14.12 9.36 -22.45
C ALA A 282 -15.35 10.27 -22.34
N ARG A 283 -16.54 9.70 -22.13
CA ARG A 283 -17.80 10.45 -21.93
C ARG A 283 -17.81 11.20 -20.60
N ILE A 284 -17.40 10.56 -19.51
CA ILE A 284 -17.23 11.14 -18.18
C ILE A 284 -16.29 12.34 -18.26
N GLY A 285 -15.11 12.15 -18.89
CA GLY A 285 -14.15 13.23 -19.05
C GLY A 285 -14.74 14.43 -19.80
N ARG A 286 -15.41 14.19 -20.94
CA ARG A 286 -16.07 15.27 -21.70
C ARG A 286 -17.15 16.00 -20.88
N ARG A 287 -17.95 15.28 -20.09
CA ARG A 287 -19.01 15.86 -19.25
C ARG A 287 -18.43 16.82 -18.20
N ALA A 288 -17.37 16.39 -17.50
CA ALA A 288 -16.74 17.18 -16.45
C ALA A 288 -15.67 18.18 -16.98
N GLY A 289 -15.48 18.27 -18.29
CA GLY A 289 -14.44 19.10 -18.90
C GLY A 289 -13.02 18.66 -18.55
N THR A 290 -12.79 17.34 -18.46
CA THR A 290 -11.50 16.69 -18.13
C THR A 290 -11.08 15.72 -19.25
N THR A 291 -9.93 15.07 -19.07
CA THR A 291 -9.38 14.06 -19.99
C THR A 291 -9.62 12.64 -19.44
N PRO A 292 -9.59 11.59 -20.30
CA PRO A 292 -9.59 10.20 -19.83
C PRO A 292 -8.54 9.92 -18.76
N TYR A 293 -7.34 10.49 -18.92
CA TYR A 293 -6.26 10.47 -17.93
C TYR A 293 -6.75 10.95 -16.55
N THR A 294 -7.38 12.13 -16.50
CA THR A 294 -7.88 12.72 -15.24
C THR A 294 -9.00 11.86 -14.64
N THR A 295 -9.89 11.35 -15.49
CA THR A 295 -10.98 10.47 -15.06
C THR A 295 -10.47 9.19 -14.41
N LEU A 296 -9.50 8.53 -15.03
CA LEU A 296 -8.91 7.29 -14.53
C LEU A 296 -8.12 7.52 -13.24
N MET A 297 -7.35 8.61 -13.16
CA MET A 297 -6.64 8.97 -11.94
C MET A 297 -7.59 9.31 -10.79
N ALA A 298 -8.69 10.02 -11.07
CA ALA A 298 -9.72 10.33 -10.08
C ALA A 298 -10.40 9.06 -9.55
N ALA A 299 -10.73 8.11 -10.42
CA ALA A 299 -11.31 6.83 -10.01
C ALA A 299 -10.31 5.98 -9.19
N PHE A 300 -9.04 5.95 -9.59
CA PHE A 300 -7.98 5.28 -8.83
C PHE A 300 -7.79 5.93 -7.45
N ARG A 301 -7.77 7.27 -7.38
CA ARG A 301 -7.74 8.00 -6.10
C ARG A 301 -8.92 7.64 -5.20
N THR A 302 -10.12 7.50 -5.75
CA THR A 302 -11.31 7.08 -4.98
C THR A 302 -11.13 5.70 -4.39
N ALA A 303 -10.59 4.75 -5.16
CA ALA A 303 -10.26 3.42 -4.64
C ALA A 303 -9.19 3.48 -3.54
N LEU A 304 -8.12 4.26 -3.72
CA LEU A 304 -7.07 4.43 -2.71
C LEU A 304 -7.62 5.05 -1.41
N ALA A 305 -8.53 6.02 -1.49
CA ALA A 305 -9.18 6.61 -0.32
C ALA A 305 -10.06 5.58 0.42
N LEU A 306 -10.78 4.74 -0.31
CA LEU A 306 -11.57 3.66 0.29
C LEU A 306 -10.70 2.68 1.09
N HIS A 307 -9.50 2.36 0.60
CA HIS A 307 -8.60 1.41 1.25
C HIS A 307 -7.77 2.01 2.39
N SER A 308 -7.31 3.25 2.24
CA SER A 308 -6.46 3.93 3.24
C SER A 308 -7.25 4.64 4.35
N GLY A 309 -8.51 5.00 4.09
CA GLY A 309 -9.27 5.93 4.92
C GLY A 309 -8.76 7.37 4.86
N GLN A 310 -7.80 7.70 3.99
CA GLN A 310 -7.24 9.05 3.86
C GLN A 310 -8.03 9.88 2.83
N SER A 311 -8.34 11.13 3.18
CA SER A 311 -8.97 12.10 2.28
C SER A 311 -7.96 12.98 1.52
N ASP A 312 -6.76 13.15 2.06
CA ASP A 312 -5.64 13.84 1.44
C ASP A 312 -4.63 12.82 0.92
N ILE A 313 -4.56 12.66 -0.40
CA ILE A 313 -3.75 11.63 -1.05
C ILE A 313 -2.84 12.27 -2.08
N ALA A 314 -1.55 11.92 -2.02
CA ALA A 314 -0.55 12.24 -3.03
C ALA A 314 -0.33 11.04 -3.96
N ILE A 315 -0.59 11.24 -5.25
CA ILE A 315 -0.33 10.26 -6.31
C ILE A 315 0.80 10.79 -7.20
N GLY A 316 1.84 10.00 -7.40
CA GLY A 316 2.89 10.33 -8.36
C GLY A 316 2.40 10.14 -9.79
N THR A 317 2.86 10.98 -10.71
CA THR A 317 2.69 10.73 -12.14
C THR A 317 3.94 11.12 -12.92
N ILE A 318 4.03 10.63 -14.15
CA ILE A 318 5.18 10.77 -15.03
C ILE A 318 4.83 11.68 -16.20
N VAL A 319 5.65 12.71 -16.43
CA VAL A 319 5.64 13.50 -17.66
C VAL A 319 6.90 13.28 -18.46
N ALA A 320 6.78 13.24 -19.80
CA ALA A 320 7.93 13.08 -20.69
C ALA A 320 8.89 14.27 -20.66
N ASN A 321 8.40 15.46 -20.28
CA ASN A 321 9.17 16.70 -20.18
C ASN A 321 9.91 17.08 -21.48
N ARG A 322 9.23 16.93 -22.63
CA ARG A 322 9.77 17.14 -23.98
C ARG A 322 8.98 18.17 -24.79
N GLU A 323 8.50 19.21 -24.14
CA GLU A 323 7.70 20.27 -24.78
C GLU A 323 8.52 21.19 -25.71
N ARG A 324 9.85 21.05 -25.70
CA ARG A 324 10.80 21.85 -26.46
C ARG A 324 11.25 21.09 -27.72
N PRO A 325 11.10 21.67 -28.93
CA PRO A 325 11.50 21.01 -30.18
C PRO A 325 12.97 20.57 -30.21
N GLU A 326 13.84 21.30 -29.50
CA GLU A 326 15.28 21.07 -29.46
C GLU A 326 15.64 19.76 -28.74
N ILE A 327 14.81 19.29 -27.80
CA ILE A 327 15.05 18.08 -27.01
C ILE A 327 14.18 16.89 -27.43
N GLU A 328 13.21 17.09 -28.32
CA GLU A 328 12.26 16.05 -28.75
C GLU A 328 12.96 14.83 -29.36
N ARG A 329 14.06 15.04 -30.08
CA ARG A 329 14.83 14.01 -30.79
C ARG A 329 16.08 13.53 -30.04
N LEU A 330 16.30 14.00 -28.83
CA LEU A 330 17.48 13.63 -28.05
C LEU A 330 17.28 12.31 -27.31
N VAL A 331 18.35 11.55 -27.20
CA VAL A 331 18.46 10.45 -26.26
C VAL A 331 18.96 11.00 -24.93
N GLY A 332 18.27 10.65 -23.85
CA GLY A 332 18.58 11.10 -22.50
C GLY A 332 17.46 10.87 -21.51
N PHE A 333 17.73 11.15 -20.23
CA PHE A 333 16.74 11.01 -19.16
C PHE A 333 16.00 12.34 -18.93
N PHE A 334 14.84 12.53 -19.56
CA PHE A 334 14.05 13.76 -19.44
C PHE A 334 12.84 13.62 -18.54
N VAL A 335 12.33 12.39 -18.41
CA VAL A 335 11.17 12.06 -17.59
C VAL A 335 11.24 12.72 -16.22
N ASN A 336 10.15 13.42 -15.86
CA ASN A 336 10.00 14.03 -14.55
C ASN A 336 8.78 13.44 -13.82
N THR A 337 8.89 13.32 -12.50
CA THR A 337 7.78 12.89 -11.64
C THR A 337 7.06 14.11 -11.10
N LEU A 338 5.74 14.16 -11.24
CA LEU A 338 4.90 15.20 -10.62
C LEU A 338 4.06 14.58 -9.49
N VAL A 339 3.82 15.36 -8.45
CA VAL A 339 2.98 14.94 -7.32
C VAL A 339 1.59 15.54 -7.48
N ILE A 340 0.58 14.70 -7.63
CA ILE A 340 -0.82 15.14 -7.66
C ILE A 340 -1.41 14.90 -6.27
N ARG A 341 -1.31 15.93 -5.43
CA ARG A 341 -1.96 15.95 -4.11
C ARG A 341 -3.41 16.43 -4.25
N THR A 342 -4.33 15.61 -3.79
CA THR A 342 -5.77 15.84 -3.93
C THR A 342 -6.43 15.63 -2.56
N ASP A 343 -6.67 16.73 -1.86
CA ASP A 343 -7.47 16.78 -0.63
C ASP A 343 -8.94 17.03 -0.96
N LEU A 344 -9.81 16.09 -0.58
CA LEU A 344 -11.26 16.21 -0.75
C LEU A 344 -11.95 16.29 0.61
N PRO A 345 -12.44 17.48 1.02
CA PRO A 345 -13.15 17.62 2.28
C PRO A 345 -14.56 17.03 2.21
N GLY A 346 -15.00 16.40 3.30
CA GLY A 346 -16.38 15.92 3.47
C GLY A 346 -16.71 14.70 2.61
N ASP A 347 -17.86 14.75 1.94
CA ASP A 347 -18.40 13.68 1.10
C ASP A 347 -18.69 14.23 -0.31
N PRO A 348 -17.67 14.32 -1.18
CA PRO A 348 -17.80 14.93 -2.49
C PRO A 348 -18.60 14.03 -3.43
N THR A 349 -19.15 14.62 -4.48
CA THR A 349 -19.71 13.90 -5.64
C THR A 349 -18.61 13.51 -6.63
N PRO A 350 -18.83 12.51 -7.50
CA PRO A 350 -17.91 12.18 -8.60
C PRO A 350 -17.48 13.38 -9.46
N ASP A 351 -18.41 14.27 -9.82
CA ASP A 351 -18.08 15.44 -10.64
C ASP A 351 -17.20 16.45 -9.87
N GLU A 352 -17.34 16.57 -8.55
CA GLU A 352 -16.44 17.36 -7.71
C GLU A 352 -15.04 16.75 -7.60
N VAL A 353 -14.94 15.42 -7.44
CA VAL A 353 -13.68 14.69 -7.45
C VAL A 353 -12.95 14.93 -8.78
N LEU A 354 -13.65 14.83 -9.91
CA LEU A 354 -13.09 15.04 -11.24
C LEU A 354 -12.58 16.47 -11.44
N ARG A 355 -13.38 17.47 -11.01
CA ARG A 355 -13.02 18.88 -11.12
C ARG A 355 -11.79 19.21 -10.29
N HIS A 356 -11.75 18.75 -9.03
CA HIS A 356 -10.59 18.99 -8.15
C HIS A 356 -9.33 18.31 -8.69
N THR A 357 -9.45 17.05 -9.12
CA THR A 357 -8.35 16.31 -9.73
C THR A 357 -7.81 17.02 -10.98
N ARG A 358 -8.71 17.53 -11.84
CA ARG A 358 -8.32 18.31 -13.03
C ARG A 358 -7.53 19.55 -12.64
N ASP A 359 -8.03 20.32 -11.68
CA ASP A 359 -7.40 21.58 -11.28
C ASP A 359 -6.01 21.33 -10.69
N ARG A 360 -5.83 20.24 -9.91
CA ARG A 360 -4.52 19.80 -9.39
C ARG A 360 -3.57 19.33 -10.49
N VAL A 361 -4.07 18.58 -11.48
CA VAL A 361 -3.27 18.17 -12.66
C VAL A 361 -2.79 19.39 -13.45
N LEU A 362 -3.68 20.34 -13.74
CA LEU A 362 -3.32 21.53 -14.52
C LEU A 362 -2.31 22.42 -13.79
N GLY A 363 -2.47 22.57 -12.47
CA GLY A 363 -1.49 23.25 -11.63
C GLY A 363 -0.12 22.58 -11.70
N ALA A 364 -0.06 21.26 -11.49
CA ALA A 364 1.18 20.50 -11.57
C ALA A 364 1.87 20.60 -12.94
N LEU A 365 1.10 20.49 -14.04
CA LEU A 365 1.63 20.62 -15.40
C LEU A 365 2.18 22.02 -15.71
N SER A 366 1.61 23.07 -15.12
CA SER A 366 2.09 24.44 -15.29
C SER A 366 3.46 24.68 -14.62
N HIS A 367 3.84 23.80 -13.69
CA HIS A 367 5.08 23.87 -12.93
C HIS A 367 5.97 22.61 -13.12
N GLN A 368 5.75 21.87 -14.21
CA GLN A 368 6.43 20.59 -14.49
C GLN A 368 7.93 20.72 -14.83
N ASP A 369 8.38 21.93 -15.17
CA ASP A 369 9.78 22.20 -15.54
C ASP A 369 10.73 22.09 -14.31
N LEU A 370 10.22 22.21 -13.08
CA LEU A 370 11.02 22.00 -11.86
C LEU A 370 11.25 20.50 -11.64
N PRO A 371 12.50 20.03 -11.49
CA PRO A 371 12.79 18.63 -11.23
C PRO A 371 12.18 18.13 -9.91
N PHE A 372 11.63 16.92 -9.92
CA PHE A 372 11.08 16.26 -8.73
C PHE A 372 12.06 16.25 -7.55
N GLU A 373 13.35 16.01 -7.83
CA GLU A 373 14.41 15.97 -6.82
C GLU A 373 14.50 17.28 -6.04
N ARG A 374 14.37 18.41 -6.73
CA ARG A 374 14.39 19.74 -6.11
C ARG A 374 13.14 19.96 -5.25
N VAL A 375 11.99 19.41 -5.66
CA VAL A 375 10.77 19.43 -4.83
C VAL A 375 10.98 18.63 -3.55
N VAL A 376 11.57 17.44 -3.66
CA VAL A 376 11.82 16.57 -2.50
C VAL A 376 12.80 17.22 -1.52
N ASP A 377 13.91 17.77 -2.00
CA ASP A 377 14.92 18.41 -1.15
C ASP A 377 14.34 19.54 -0.28
N GLU A 378 13.30 20.21 -0.78
CA GLU A 378 12.70 21.38 -0.17
C GLU A 378 11.48 21.06 0.70
N VAL A 379 10.70 20.03 0.34
CA VAL A 379 9.43 19.70 0.99
C VAL A 379 9.54 18.51 1.94
N SER A 380 10.46 17.58 1.68
CA SER A 380 10.61 16.33 2.45
C SER A 380 12.10 15.99 2.65
N PRO A 381 12.84 16.79 3.45
CA PRO A 381 14.28 16.61 3.63
C PRO A 381 14.63 15.33 4.38
N GLU A 382 13.76 14.86 5.27
CA GLU A 382 13.93 13.59 5.97
C GLU A 382 13.78 12.41 5.01
N ARG A 383 14.72 11.47 5.06
CA ARG A 383 14.77 10.31 4.17
C ARG A 383 14.40 9.05 4.92
N ASP A 384 13.36 8.38 4.42
CA ASP A 384 12.98 7.02 4.81
C ASP A 384 13.36 6.07 3.67
N LEU A 385 14.34 5.21 3.89
CA LEU A 385 14.83 4.26 2.88
C LEU A 385 13.79 3.17 2.55
N SER A 386 12.78 2.97 3.40
CA SER A 386 11.71 1.99 3.19
C SER A 386 10.61 2.50 2.24
N ARG A 387 10.64 3.80 1.90
CA ARG A 387 9.61 4.49 1.09
C ARG A 387 10.21 5.33 -0.02
N ASN A 388 9.39 5.61 -1.04
CA ASN A 388 9.68 6.71 -1.95
C ASN A 388 9.34 8.05 -1.27
N PRO A 389 10.15 9.10 -1.46
CA PRO A 389 9.78 10.44 -1.00
C PRO A 389 8.48 10.91 -1.64
N LEU A 390 7.60 11.55 -0.86
CA LEU A 390 6.31 12.17 -1.27
C LEU A 390 5.23 11.26 -1.88
N VAL A 391 5.58 10.21 -2.61
CA VAL A 391 4.62 9.41 -3.39
C VAL A 391 4.91 7.92 -3.29
N GLN A 392 3.99 7.16 -2.68
CA GLN A 392 4.10 5.70 -2.56
C GLN A 392 3.43 4.98 -3.72
N VAL A 393 2.53 5.67 -4.42
CA VAL A 393 1.79 5.14 -5.57
C VAL A 393 1.99 5.99 -6.81
N LEU A 394 2.02 5.33 -7.96
CA LEU A 394 2.23 5.96 -9.26
C LEU A 394 1.03 5.73 -10.18
N PHE A 395 0.65 6.74 -10.94
CA PHE A 395 -0.33 6.66 -12.01
C PHE A 395 0.31 7.09 -13.34
N SER A 396 0.21 6.23 -14.35
CA SER A 396 0.65 6.51 -15.71
C SER A 396 -0.39 6.07 -16.74
N HIS A 397 -0.38 6.74 -17.90
CA HIS A 397 -1.28 6.42 -19.01
C HIS A 397 -0.49 6.43 -20.31
N THR A 398 -0.41 5.27 -20.92
CA THR A 398 0.31 5.04 -22.17
C THR A 398 -0.66 4.61 -23.25
N THR A 399 -0.64 5.28 -24.39
CA THR A 399 -1.27 4.79 -25.61
C THR A 399 -0.27 3.88 -26.31
N VAL A 400 -0.54 2.58 -26.28
CA VAL A 400 0.24 1.60 -27.03
C VAL A 400 -0.20 1.72 -28.49
N ARG A 401 0.74 1.90 -29.42
CA ARG A 401 0.42 1.81 -30.84
C ARG A 401 0.48 0.33 -31.20
N ASP A 402 -0.55 -0.20 -31.87
CA ASP A 402 -0.53 -1.60 -32.30
C ASP A 402 0.74 -1.87 -33.12
N GLY A 403 1.54 -2.85 -32.69
CA GLY A 403 2.71 -3.33 -33.41
C GLY A 403 3.99 -2.52 -33.24
N ASP A 404 4.50 -2.34 -32.01
CA ASP A 404 5.84 -1.79 -31.69
C ASP A 404 7.03 -2.64 -32.22
N GLY A 405 6.76 -3.51 -33.21
CA GLY A 405 7.75 -4.10 -34.07
C GLY A 405 8.31 -3.06 -35.05
N PHE A 406 9.54 -3.27 -35.49
CA PHE A 406 10.13 -2.51 -36.58
C PHE A 406 10.90 -3.45 -37.49
N SER A 407 11.09 -3.04 -38.74
CA SER A 407 11.80 -3.86 -39.72
C SER A 407 13.22 -3.36 -39.92
N LEU A 408 14.15 -4.29 -40.05
CA LEU A 408 15.53 -4.05 -40.44
C LEU A 408 15.73 -4.64 -41.83
N GLY A 409 15.47 -3.83 -42.86
CA GLY A 409 15.44 -4.31 -44.24
C GLY A 409 14.28 -5.28 -44.45
N ALA A 410 14.58 -6.52 -44.83
CA ALA A 410 13.59 -7.57 -45.03
C ALA A 410 13.25 -8.37 -43.75
N ALA A 411 14.05 -8.22 -42.69
CA ALA A 411 13.77 -8.85 -41.40
C ALA A 411 12.66 -8.10 -40.66
N VAL A 412 11.60 -8.82 -40.26
CA VAL A 412 10.47 -8.27 -39.52
C VAL A 412 10.72 -8.48 -38.03
N GLY A 413 10.82 -7.39 -37.27
CA GLY A 413 10.99 -7.42 -35.83
C GLY A 413 9.65 -7.40 -35.11
N THR A 414 9.47 -8.29 -34.14
CA THR A 414 8.37 -8.28 -33.17
C THR A 414 8.91 -8.15 -31.76
N PRO A 415 8.21 -7.48 -30.82
CA PRO A 415 8.67 -7.41 -29.43
C PRO A 415 8.94 -8.80 -28.84
N GLU A 416 10.11 -8.97 -28.22
CA GLU A 416 10.49 -10.17 -27.50
C GLU A 416 10.29 -9.92 -26.00
N PRO A 417 9.44 -10.69 -25.30
CA PRO A 417 9.24 -10.55 -23.87
C PRO A 417 10.54 -10.77 -23.09
N ILE A 418 10.77 -9.93 -22.08
CA ILE A 418 11.84 -10.10 -21.10
C ILE A 418 11.16 -10.35 -19.77
N ASP A 419 11.39 -11.52 -19.18
CA ASP A 419 10.80 -11.92 -17.89
C ASP A 419 11.44 -11.17 -16.72
N LEU A 420 11.14 -9.87 -16.65
CA LEU A 420 11.52 -8.93 -15.61
C LEU A 420 10.31 -8.06 -15.27
N THR A 421 9.79 -8.21 -14.05
CA THR A 421 8.82 -7.25 -13.49
C THR A 421 9.48 -6.56 -12.31
N THR A 422 9.65 -5.24 -12.42
CA THR A 422 10.18 -4.41 -11.32
C THR A 422 9.11 -3.49 -10.77
N ALA A 423 9.04 -3.37 -9.44
CA ALA A 423 8.14 -2.46 -8.75
C ALA A 423 8.93 -1.29 -8.12
N LYS A 424 8.89 -0.13 -8.78
CA LYS A 424 9.57 1.10 -8.33
C LYS A 424 8.80 1.88 -7.27
N PHE A 425 7.53 1.53 -7.07
CA PHE A 425 6.60 2.11 -6.10
C PHE A 425 5.87 0.98 -5.38
N ASP A 426 5.22 1.27 -4.26
CA ASP A 426 4.48 0.25 -3.51
C ASP A 426 3.35 -0.33 -4.38
N LEU A 427 2.67 0.55 -5.13
CA LEU A 427 1.68 0.20 -6.15
C LEU A 427 1.74 1.21 -7.31
N SER A 428 1.72 0.72 -8.55
CA SER A 428 1.62 1.54 -9.76
C SER A 428 0.41 1.10 -10.57
N LEU A 429 -0.39 2.05 -11.05
CA LEU A 429 -1.42 1.81 -12.06
C LEU A 429 -0.94 2.37 -13.40
N GLU A 430 -0.67 1.47 -14.35
CA GLU A 430 -0.41 1.81 -15.75
C GLU A 430 -1.67 1.54 -16.58
N VAL A 431 -2.21 2.59 -17.19
CA VAL A 431 -3.30 2.45 -18.15
C VAL A 431 -2.71 2.26 -19.55
N ARG A 432 -3.11 1.19 -20.23
CA ARG A 432 -2.73 0.90 -21.62
C ARG A 432 -3.96 1.02 -22.53
N ASP A 433 -3.93 1.96 -23.47
CA ASP A 433 -4.93 2.06 -24.53
C ASP A 433 -4.46 1.28 -25.77
N GLU A 434 -5.21 0.26 -26.19
CA GLU A 434 -4.95 -0.61 -27.34
C GLU A 434 -6.20 -0.67 -28.24
N GLY A 435 -6.20 0.03 -29.38
CA GLY A 435 -7.30 -0.05 -30.35
C GLY A 435 -8.69 0.31 -29.79
N GLY A 436 -8.77 1.20 -28.79
CA GLY A 436 -10.02 1.59 -28.12
C GLY A 436 -10.40 0.74 -26.90
N ARG A 437 -9.67 -0.34 -26.63
CA ARG A 437 -9.76 -1.12 -25.39
C ARG A 437 -8.75 -0.56 -24.38
N ARG A 438 -9.13 -0.56 -23.10
CA ARG A 438 -8.26 -0.09 -22.01
C ARG A 438 -7.93 -1.22 -21.06
N LYS A 439 -6.66 -1.40 -20.79
CA LYS A 439 -6.16 -2.29 -19.74
C LYS A 439 -5.63 -1.46 -18.58
N LEU A 440 -6.04 -1.82 -17.38
CA LEU A 440 -5.49 -1.31 -16.12
C LEU A 440 -4.48 -2.34 -15.62
N VAL A 441 -3.19 -1.99 -15.67
CA VAL A 441 -2.09 -2.87 -15.28
C VAL A 441 -1.55 -2.37 -13.94
N PHE A 442 -1.79 -3.14 -12.89
CA PHE A 442 -1.34 -2.85 -11.54
C PHE A 442 -0.03 -3.58 -11.27
N VAL A 443 1.06 -2.85 -11.13
CA VAL A 443 2.37 -3.37 -10.71
C VAL A 443 2.53 -3.11 -9.22
N HIS A 444 2.81 -4.13 -8.44
CA HIS A 444 2.88 -4.03 -6.98
C HIS A 444 4.08 -4.77 -6.42
N ARG A 445 4.43 -4.38 -5.19
CA ARG A 445 5.44 -5.05 -4.38
C ARG A 445 4.86 -6.28 -3.68
N PRO A 446 5.30 -7.51 -3.99
CA PRO A 446 4.79 -8.73 -3.38
C PRO A 446 5.21 -8.91 -1.91
N ASP A 447 6.22 -8.17 -1.46
CA ASP A 447 6.64 -8.10 -0.06
C ASP A 447 5.77 -7.12 0.77
N LEU A 448 4.80 -6.44 0.15
CA LEU A 448 3.80 -5.59 0.81
C LEU A 448 2.37 -6.10 0.56
N PHE A 449 2.05 -6.51 -0.66
CA PHE A 449 0.70 -6.88 -1.06
C PHE A 449 0.66 -8.26 -1.72
N THR A 450 -0.39 -9.01 -1.42
CA THR A 450 -0.80 -10.15 -2.22
C THR A 450 -1.54 -9.68 -3.48
N THR A 451 -1.47 -10.47 -4.56
CA THR A 451 -2.23 -10.21 -5.79
C THR A 451 -3.73 -10.09 -5.52
N ALA A 452 -4.27 -10.81 -4.52
CA ALA A 452 -5.68 -10.74 -4.14
C ALA A 452 -6.07 -9.37 -3.57
N THR A 453 -5.20 -8.75 -2.78
CA THR A 453 -5.41 -7.39 -2.26
C THR A 453 -5.38 -6.35 -3.37
N VAL A 454 -4.43 -6.47 -4.29
CA VAL A 454 -4.34 -5.57 -5.46
C VAL A 454 -5.52 -5.76 -6.41
N ALA A 455 -6.01 -6.99 -6.58
CA ALA A 455 -7.23 -7.26 -7.37
C ALA A 455 -8.45 -6.54 -6.79
N ARG A 456 -8.62 -6.49 -5.46
CA ARG A 456 -9.69 -5.70 -4.83
C ARG A 456 -9.57 -4.20 -5.11
N ILE A 457 -8.35 -3.64 -5.04
CA ILE A 457 -8.10 -2.23 -5.40
C ILE A 457 -8.46 -1.97 -6.87
N ALA A 458 -8.14 -2.92 -7.75
CA ALA A 458 -8.47 -2.83 -9.17
C ALA A 458 -9.99 -2.87 -9.40
N ASP A 459 -10.71 -3.79 -8.75
CA ASP A 459 -12.16 -3.90 -8.83
C ASP A 459 -12.85 -2.64 -8.29
N HIS A 460 -12.36 -2.07 -7.19
CA HIS A 460 -12.86 -0.79 -6.66
C HIS A 460 -12.56 0.39 -7.58
N THR A 461 -11.44 0.37 -8.31
CA THR A 461 -11.16 1.37 -9.34
C THR A 461 -12.19 1.28 -10.47
N VAL A 462 -12.56 0.06 -10.89
CA VAL A 462 -13.62 -0.18 -11.89
C VAL A 462 -15.00 0.21 -11.35
N ALA A 463 -15.30 -0.09 -10.09
CA ALA A 463 -16.55 0.32 -9.44
C ALA A 463 -16.68 1.85 -9.37
N ALA A 464 -15.60 2.56 -9.04
CA ALA A 464 -15.56 4.03 -9.07
C ALA A 464 -15.82 4.58 -10.47
N LEU A 465 -15.28 3.98 -11.53
CA LEU A 465 -15.58 4.39 -12.91
C LEU A 465 -17.06 4.21 -13.28
N ARG A 466 -17.71 3.14 -12.82
CA ARG A 466 -19.15 2.92 -13.01
C ARG A 466 -19.97 3.96 -12.24
N LEU A 467 -19.61 4.21 -10.98
CA LEU A 467 -20.23 5.24 -10.16
C LEU A 467 -20.16 6.62 -10.85
N PHE A 468 -19.01 6.98 -11.41
CA PHE A 468 -18.80 8.24 -12.13
C PHE A 468 -19.61 8.32 -13.43
N ALA A 469 -19.95 7.18 -14.03
CA ALA A 469 -20.79 7.11 -15.23
C ALA A 469 -22.27 7.28 -14.89
N ASP A 470 -22.73 6.58 -13.85
CA ASP A 470 -24.16 6.35 -13.59
C ASP A 470 -24.75 7.32 -12.56
N HIS A 471 -23.95 7.82 -11.62
CA HIS A 471 -24.39 8.67 -10.50
C HIS A 471 -23.43 9.86 -10.26
N PRO A 472 -23.23 10.74 -11.26
CA PRO A 472 -22.17 11.75 -11.22
C PRO A 472 -22.34 12.84 -10.15
N ASP A 473 -23.57 13.04 -9.71
CA ASP A 473 -24.07 14.07 -8.79
C ASP A 473 -24.53 13.50 -7.44
N THR A 474 -24.32 12.20 -7.22
CA THR A 474 -24.58 11.53 -5.93
C THR A 474 -23.32 11.56 -5.08
N PRO A 475 -23.41 11.89 -3.77
CA PRO A 475 -22.24 11.84 -2.88
C PRO A 475 -21.61 10.44 -2.85
N LEU A 476 -20.27 10.38 -2.74
CA LEU A 476 -19.54 9.10 -2.77
C LEU A 476 -20.01 8.13 -1.68
N SER A 477 -20.39 8.61 -0.50
CA SER A 477 -20.87 7.75 0.59
C SER A 477 -22.20 7.05 0.29
N ALA A 478 -22.98 7.58 -0.65
CA ALA A 478 -24.24 6.98 -1.11
C ALA A 478 -24.05 6.08 -2.34
N GLY A 479 -22.86 6.08 -2.94
CA GLY A 479 -22.49 5.23 -4.05
C GLY A 479 -22.19 3.79 -3.62
N ASP A 480 -22.54 2.82 -4.47
CA ASP A 480 -22.16 1.43 -4.26
C ASP A 480 -20.79 1.17 -4.86
N LEU A 481 -19.77 1.21 -4.02
CA LEU A 481 -18.40 0.85 -4.38
C LEU A 481 -18.09 -0.63 -4.10
N LEU A 482 -19.00 -1.36 -3.44
CA LEU A 482 -18.77 -2.77 -3.14
C LEU A 482 -18.85 -3.59 -4.43
N THR A 483 -17.89 -4.49 -4.59
CA THR A 483 -17.99 -5.50 -5.65
C THR A 483 -19.17 -6.45 -5.36
N PRO A 484 -19.74 -7.10 -6.38
CA PRO A 484 -20.80 -8.09 -6.18
C PRO A 484 -20.40 -9.20 -5.19
N GLY A 485 -19.14 -9.64 -5.23
CA GLY A 485 -18.61 -10.67 -4.32
C GLY A 485 -18.50 -10.19 -2.87
N GLU A 486 -18.02 -8.96 -2.63
CA GLU A 486 -18.00 -8.39 -1.29
C GLU A 486 -19.40 -8.15 -0.73
N ARG A 487 -20.33 -7.74 -1.59
CA ARG A 487 -21.73 -7.61 -1.20
C ARG A 487 -22.33 -8.96 -0.79
N GLU A 488 -22.03 -10.03 -1.52
CA GLU A 488 -22.45 -11.38 -1.14
C GLU A 488 -21.77 -11.84 0.15
N LEU A 489 -20.49 -11.52 0.37
CA LEU A 489 -19.80 -11.83 1.62
C LEU A 489 -20.44 -11.09 2.81
N LEU A 490 -20.77 -9.81 2.63
CA LEU A 490 -21.29 -8.94 3.70
C LEU A 490 -22.79 -9.08 3.93
N LEU A 491 -23.57 -9.38 2.90
CA LEU A 491 -25.05 -9.42 2.97
C LEU A 491 -25.64 -10.80 2.68
N GLY A 492 -24.84 -11.73 2.16
CA GLY A 492 -25.26 -13.07 1.78
C GLY A 492 -25.45 -14.01 2.97
N PRO A 493 -25.85 -15.27 2.70
CA PRO A 493 -26.26 -16.22 3.74
C PRO A 493 -25.16 -16.56 4.76
N GLY A 494 -23.89 -16.45 4.37
CA GLY A 494 -22.72 -16.70 5.22
C GLY A 494 -22.13 -15.47 5.91
N SER A 495 -22.78 -14.31 5.84
CA SER A 495 -22.28 -13.08 6.44
C SER A 495 -22.20 -13.19 7.97
N PRO A 496 -21.05 -12.85 8.61
CA PRO A 496 -20.96 -12.76 10.06
C PRO A 496 -21.80 -11.61 10.65
N ALA A 497 -22.17 -10.63 9.80
CA ALA A 497 -23.01 -9.49 10.16
C ALA A 497 -24.50 -9.79 10.00
N ARG A 498 -24.90 -10.93 9.41
CA ARG A 498 -26.28 -11.40 9.55
C ARG A 498 -26.44 -11.92 10.97
N PRO A 499 -27.33 -11.35 11.79
CA PRO A 499 -27.89 -12.12 12.88
C PRO A 499 -28.46 -13.36 12.19
N GLU A 500 -27.94 -14.55 12.51
CA GLU A 500 -28.49 -15.80 11.99
C GLU A 500 -30.02 -15.70 12.04
N ALA A 501 -30.70 -16.31 11.07
CA ALA A 501 -32.15 -16.47 11.04
C ALA A 501 -32.72 -17.27 12.25
N ARG A 502 -32.07 -17.22 13.42
CA ARG A 502 -32.52 -17.65 14.75
C ARG A 502 -33.72 -16.86 15.28
N ALA A 503 -34.09 -15.72 14.68
CA ALA A 503 -35.23 -14.92 15.15
C ALA A 503 -36.62 -15.47 14.78
N THR A 504 -36.75 -16.67 14.20
CA THR A 504 -38.07 -17.26 13.90
C THR A 504 -38.60 -18.19 14.99
N ARG A 505 -37.77 -18.59 15.95
CA ARG A 505 -38.21 -19.28 17.16
C ARG A 505 -37.85 -18.44 18.37
N PRO A 506 -38.78 -18.19 19.31
CA PRO A 506 -38.41 -17.62 20.60
C PRO A 506 -37.30 -18.49 21.19
N VAL A 507 -36.10 -17.93 21.29
CA VAL A 507 -35.04 -18.59 22.04
C VAL A 507 -35.50 -18.52 23.48
N PRO A 508 -35.73 -19.66 24.17
CA PRO A 508 -36.14 -19.63 25.56
C PRO A 508 -35.08 -18.85 26.31
N SER A 509 -35.52 -17.89 27.10
CA SER A 509 -34.63 -17.07 27.90
C SER A 509 -33.76 -17.99 28.77
N VAL A 510 -32.55 -17.56 29.13
CA VAL A 510 -31.71 -18.26 30.12
C VAL A 510 -32.53 -18.80 31.33
N PRO A 511 -33.55 -18.09 31.85
CA PRO A 511 -34.58 -18.60 32.80
C PRO A 511 -35.21 -19.93 32.51
N GLU A 512 -35.76 -19.99 31.31
CA GLU A 512 -36.66 -21.00 30.87
C GLU A 512 -35.80 -22.22 30.56
N ARG A 513 -34.60 -21.98 30.04
CA ARG A 513 -33.57 -23.00 29.89
C ARG A 513 -33.16 -23.57 31.23
N LEU A 514 -32.91 -22.75 32.26
CA LEU A 514 -32.56 -23.21 33.60
C LEU A 514 -33.70 -23.97 34.28
N THR A 515 -34.93 -23.50 34.13
CA THR A 515 -36.14 -24.16 34.64
C THR A 515 -36.41 -25.49 33.92
N ARG A 516 -36.17 -25.56 32.61
CA ARG A 516 -36.25 -26.83 31.85
C ARG A 516 -35.14 -27.78 32.25
N TRP A 517 -33.93 -27.27 32.45
CA TRP A 517 -32.77 -28.04 32.88
C TRP A 517 -32.93 -28.60 34.29
N SER A 518 -33.50 -27.82 35.22
CA SER A 518 -33.77 -28.27 36.59
C SER A 518 -34.82 -29.37 36.68
N ARG A 519 -35.84 -29.32 35.81
CA ARG A 519 -36.89 -30.36 35.75
C ARG A 519 -36.44 -31.67 35.10
N ARG A 520 -35.39 -31.65 34.27
CA ARG A 520 -34.91 -32.84 33.56
C ARG A 520 -34.19 -33.84 34.47
N ASP A 521 -33.46 -33.34 35.46
CA ASP A 521 -32.75 -34.16 36.44
C ASP A 521 -32.69 -33.40 37.78
N PRO A 522 -33.78 -33.44 38.56
CA PRO A 522 -33.97 -32.61 39.74
C PRO A 522 -32.90 -32.82 40.82
N ASP A 523 -32.40 -34.06 40.94
CA ASP A 523 -31.52 -34.50 42.02
C ASP A 523 -30.02 -34.38 41.66
N ALA A 524 -29.68 -34.17 40.39
CA ALA A 524 -28.32 -33.89 40.00
C ALA A 524 -27.77 -32.65 40.68
N ILE A 525 -26.49 -32.71 41.08
CA ILE A 525 -25.81 -31.55 41.66
C ILE A 525 -25.65 -30.49 40.58
N ALA A 526 -26.27 -29.32 40.81
CA ALA A 526 -26.16 -28.15 39.96
C ALA A 526 -24.92 -27.34 40.29
N VAL A 527 -24.68 -27.15 41.59
CA VAL A 527 -23.70 -26.22 42.08
C VAL A 527 -23.03 -26.81 43.32
N ARG A 528 -21.70 -26.78 43.36
CA ARG A 528 -20.90 -27.36 44.44
C ARG A 528 -19.94 -26.31 44.99
N ALA A 529 -20.18 -25.90 46.24
CA ALA A 529 -19.44 -24.84 46.89
C ALA A 529 -18.92 -25.26 48.26
N GLY A 530 -17.62 -25.53 48.40
CA GLY A 530 -17.08 -25.97 49.67
C GLY A 530 -17.80 -27.23 50.14
N GLY A 531 -18.38 -27.21 51.35
CA GLY A 531 -19.20 -28.30 51.89
C GLY A 531 -20.69 -28.26 51.49
N VAL A 532 -21.10 -27.30 50.67
CA VAL A 532 -22.51 -27.12 50.26
C VAL A 532 -22.69 -27.65 48.83
N GLU A 533 -23.64 -28.56 48.66
CA GLU A 533 -24.07 -29.03 47.35
C GLU A 533 -25.54 -28.65 47.14
N LEU A 534 -25.84 -27.99 46.01
CA LEU A 534 -27.19 -27.63 45.63
C LEU A 534 -27.59 -28.44 44.41
N THR A 535 -28.71 -29.15 44.53
CA THR A 535 -29.30 -29.88 43.41
C THR A 535 -29.94 -28.92 42.41
N ARG A 536 -30.20 -29.38 41.18
CA ARG A 536 -30.86 -28.54 40.17
C ARG A 536 -32.24 -28.05 40.63
N ALA A 537 -32.99 -28.87 41.37
CA ALA A 537 -34.25 -28.46 41.96
C ALA A 537 -34.08 -27.42 43.08
N ALA A 538 -33.04 -27.53 43.91
CA ALA A 538 -32.77 -26.58 44.98
C ALA A 538 -32.36 -25.20 44.42
N LEU A 539 -31.53 -25.20 43.36
CA LEU A 539 -31.16 -24.01 42.59
C LEU A 539 -32.40 -23.33 41.97
N ASP A 540 -33.36 -24.11 41.48
CA ASP A 540 -34.57 -23.61 40.84
C ASP A 540 -35.52 -22.87 41.82
N ARG A 541 -35.50 -23.28 43.10
CA ARG A 541 -36.40 -22.87 44.18
C ARG A 541 -35.96 -21.62 44.95
N VAL A 542 -34.78 -21.07 44.70
CA VAL A 542 -34.35 -19.82 45.36
C VAL A 542 -35.32 -18.70 44.97
N PRO A 543 -36.07 -18.11 45.91
CA PRO A 543 -37.12 -17.15 45.58
C PRO A 543 -36.51 -15.90 44.92
N PRO A 544 -37.07 -15.41 43.79
CA PRO A 544 -36.61 -14.17 43.14
C PRO A 544 -36.97 -12.89 43.93
N ASP A 545 -37.70 -13.01 45.03
CA ASP A 545 -38.31 -11.89 45.75
C ASP A 545 -37.30 -10.98 46.46
N PHE A 546 -36.02 -11.37 46.54
CA PHE A 546 -34.97 -10.57 47.16
C PHE A 546 -34.46 -9.42 46.26
N LEU A 547 -34.69 -9.47 44.94
CA LEU A 547 -34.06 -8.55 43.97
C LEU A 547 -35.04 -7.60 43.25
N ALA A 548 -36.34 -7.70 43.51
CA ALA A 548 -37.34 -6.85 42.85
C ALA A 548 -38.54 -6.54 43.77
N PRO A 549 -38.47 -5.52 44.64
CA PRO A 549 -39.68 -4.96 45.25
C PRO A 549 -40.59 -4.39 44.15
N GLU A 550 -41.91 -4.44 44.38
CA GLU A 550 -42.94 -4.03 43.42
C GLU A 550 -42.65 -2.65 42.79
N GLY A 551 -42.82 -2.54 41.46
CA GLY A 551 -42.84 -1.25 40.75
C GLY A 551 -41.56 -0.80 40.05
N LYS A 552 -40.57 -1.67 39.79
CA LYS A 552 -39.31 -1.30 39.10
C LYS A 552 -39.19 -1.85 37.66
N SER A 553 -38.50 -1.09 36.81
CA SER A 553 -38.31 -1.34 35.36
C SER A 553 -37.38 -2.54 35.08
N PRO A 554 -37.63 -3.33 34.00
CA PRO A 554 -36.74 -4.42 33.58
C PRO A 554 -35.34 -3.97 33.13
N TYR A 555 -35.12 -2.68 32.93
CA TYR A 555 -33.83 -2.12 32.47
C TYR A 555 -32.98 -1.50 33.58
N GLN A 556 -33.27 -1.82 34.84
CA GLN A 556 -32.57 -1.21 35.96
C GLN A 556 -31.22 -1.88 36.21
N ARG A 557 -30.18 -1.07 36.43
CA ARG A 557 -28.87 -1.57 36.87
C ARG A 557 -28.96 -2.00 38.33
N LEU A 558 -28.68 -3.27 38.62
CA LEU A 558 -28.56 -3.81 39.97
C LEU A 558 -27.08 -3.97 40.32
N GLU A 559 -26.67 -3.41 41.45
CA GLU A 559 -25.35 -3.67 42.03
C GLU A 559 -25.48 -4.75 43.11
N ILE A 560 -24.76 -5.86 42.96
CA ILE A 560 -24.79 -6.98 43.90
C ILE A 560 -23.43 -7.07 44.57
N ARG A 561 -23.37 -6.78 45.87
CA ARG A 561 -22.15 -6.89 46.69
C ARG A 561 -22.29 -8.08 47.64
N TYR A 562 -21.31 -8.99 47.59
CA TYR A 562 -21.20 -10.09 48.54
C TYR A 562 -20.16 -9.74 49.61
N TYR A 563 -20.45 -10.04 50.86
CA TYR A 563 -19.50 -9.92 51.97
C TYR A 563 -19.26 -11.31 52.54
N ALA A 564 -17.99 -11.73 52.65
CA ALA A 564 -17.60 -12.91 53.40
C ALA A 564 -17.08 -12.46 54.76
N ASP A 565 -17.57 -13.04 55.86
CA ASP A 565 -16.95 -12.81 57.17
C ASP A 565 -15.69 -13.70 57.32
N ARG A 566 -14.78 -13.28 58.21
CA ARG A 566 -13.49 -13.95 58.46
C ARG A 566 -13.61 -15.34 59.12
N ALA A 567 -14.81 -15.84 59.41
CA ALA A 567 -14.99 -17.13 60.08
C ALA A 567 -15.50 -18.26 59.16
N GLY A 568 -15.74 -18.00 57.87
CA GLY A 568 -15.95 -19.06 56.87
C GLY A 568 -17.19 -19.96 57.08
N ALA A 569 -18.09 -19.61 58.00
CA ALA A 569 -19.32 -20.36 58.24
C ALA A 569 -20.50 -19.72 57.49
N PRO A 570 -21.22 -20.46 56.62
CA PRO A 570 -22.42 -19.94 55.98
C PRO A 570 -23.56 -19.93 57.01
N HIS A 571 -23.80 -18.79 57.66
CA HIS A 571 -25.07 -18.59 58.33
C HIS A 571 -26.16 -18.35 57.29
N GLY A 572 -27.33 -18.97 57.51
CA GLY A 572 -28.48 -18.87 56.63
C GLY A 572 -28.86 -17.43 56.30
N ILE A 573 -29.55 -17.27 55.17
CA ILE A 573 -29.93 -15.98 54.58
C ILE A 573 -30.75 -15.17 55.60
N GLU A 574 -30.11 -14.28 56.36
CA GLU A 574 -30.78 -13.28 57.19
C GLU A 574 -31.09 -12.02 56.36
N PRO A 575 -32.22 -11.33 56.63
CA PRO A 575 -32.61 -10.12 55.89
C PRO A 575 -31.58 -8.99 56.05
N TYR A 576 -31.28 -8.31 54.94
CA TYR A 576 -30.30 -7.21 54.81
C TYR A 576 -30.40 -6.09 55.86
N ALA A 577 -31.58 -5.89 56.48
CA ALA A 577 -31.82 -4.85 57.48
C ALA A 577 -31.11 -5.09 58.82
N GLU A 578 -30.79 -6.33 59.19
CA GLU A 578 -30.16 -6.66 60.47
C GLU A 578 -28.63 -6.57 60.40
N LEU A 579 -28.04 -6.95 59.26
CA LEU A 579 -26.58 -6.90 59.01
C LEU A 579 -26.06 -5.46 58.87
N ALA A 580 -26.82 -4.59 58.20
CA ALA A 580 -26.46 -3.18 58.00
C ALA A 580 -26.35 -2.36 59.31
N ARG A 581 -26.93 -2.85 60.42
CA ARG A 581 -26.84 -2.22 61.74
C ARG A 581 -25.57 -2.57 62.51
N ARG A 582 -24.84 -3.63 62.12
CA ARG A 582 -23.71 -4.19 62.88
C ARG A 582 -22.33 -3.91 62.30
N SER A 583 -22.25 -3.40 61.08
CA SER A 583 -20.98 -3.08 60.40
C SER A 583 -20.87 -1.56 60.18
N PRO A 584 -19.76 -0.90 60.54
CA PRO A 584 -19.62 0.54 60.31
C PRO A 584 -19.50 0.81 58.79
N PRO A 585 -20.16 1.85 58.26
CA PRO A 585 -20.14 2.13 56.84
C PRO A 585 -18.79 2.75 56.44
N VAL A 586 -18.09 2.13 55.50
CA VAL A 586 -17.04 2.82 54.75
C VAL A 586 -17.72 3.46 53.54
N THR A 587 -17.78 4.81 53.55
CA THR A 587 -18.35 5.59 52.45
C THR A 587 -17.22 6.01 51.53
N LEU A 588 -17.13 5.43 50.32
CA LEU A 588 -16.30 5.98 49.25
C LEU A 588 -17.16 6.90 48.40
N ARG A 589 -16.85 8.20 48.44
CA ARG A 589 -17.46 9.22 47.57
C ARG A 589 -16.92 9.05 46.16
N ALA A 590 -17.81 8.90 45.18
CA ALA A 590 -17.46 9.02 43.78
C ALA A 590 -17.02 10.45 43.46
N ALA A 591 -15.80 10.62 42.93
CA ALA A 591 -15.42 11.83 42.24
C ALA A 591 -16.09 11.83 40.86
N THR A 592 -17.00 12.77 40.64
CA THR A 592 -17.60 13.03 39.34
C THR A 592 -16.58 13.76 38.46
N THR A 593 -16.04 13.09 37.44
CA THR A 593 -15.50 13.76 36.25
C THR A 593 -16.57 13.70 35.17
N GLY A 594 -17.08 14.86 34.80
CA GLY A 594 -18.09 15.01 33.76
C GLY A 594 -17.57 14.59 32.38
N ALA A 595 -18.35 13.75 31.71
CA ALA A 595 -18.34 13.63 30.26
C ALA A 595 -19.80 13.42 29.83
N SER A 596 -20.21 14.21 28.86
CA SER A 596 -21.58 14.39 28.38
C SER A 596 -22.17 13.13 27.74
N GLU A 597 -23.50 13.05 27.85
CA GLU A 597 -24.36 12.15 27.11
C GLU A 597 -24.22 12.39 25.60
N ASP A 598 -23.63 11.44 24.86
CA ASP A 598 -23.99 11.08 23.48
C ASP A 598 -23.00 10.02 22.93
N HIS A 599 -23.21 8.75 23.30
CA HIS A 599 -22.70 7.62 22.52
C HIS A 599 -23.69 6.43 22.61
N PRO A 600 -24.03 5.78 21.48
CA PRO A 600 -24.86 4.58 21.49
C PRO A 600 -24.06 3.39 22.06
N PRO A 601 -24.72 2.39 22.69
CA PRO A 601 -24.03 1.25 23.26
C PRO A 601 -23.55 0.30 22.14
N LEU A 602 -22.24 0.21 21.97
CA LEU A 602 -21.60 -0.89 21.23
C LEU A 602 -21.91 -2.21 21.94
N ALA A 603 -22.49 -3.16 21.21
CA ALA A 603 -22.58 -4.55 21.64
C ALA A 603 -21.17 -5.14 21.64
N VAL A 604 -20.75 -5.73 22.76
CA VAL A 604 -19.38 -6.20 22.92
C VAL A 604 -19.34 -7.71 23.19
N PRO A 605 -18.52 -8.51 22.47
CA PRO A 605 -18.39 -9.96 22.69
C PRO A 605 -17.64 -10.30 23.98
N GLU A 606 -17.82 -11.54 24.46
CA GLU A 606 -17.24 -12.14 25.68
C GLU A 606 -15.71 -11.97 25.82
N ALA A 607 -14.98 -11.78 24.72
CA ALA A 607 -13.54 -11.50 24.72
C ALA A 607 -13.17 -10.15 25.38
N TYR A 608 -14.00 -9.11 25.23
CA TYR A 608 -13.74 -7.80 25.80
C TYR A 608 -13.95 -7.77 27.32
N ALA A 609 -14.91 -8.56 27.81
CA ALA A 609 -15.18 -8.69 29.25
C ALA A 609 -14.01 -9.40 29.97
N LEU A 610 -13.44 -10.46 29.37
CA LEU A 610 -12.24 -11.10 29.91
C LEU A 610 -11.01 -10.18 29.82
N THR A 611 -10.86 -9.44 28.71
CA THR A 611 -9.76 -8.48 28.55
C THR A 611 -9.83 -7.36 29.59
N HIS A 612 -11.01 -6.79 29.83
CA HIS A 612 -11.21 -5.81 30.90
C HIS A 612 -11.00 -6.36 32.30
N ALA A 613 -11.37 -7.63 32.55
CA ALA A 613 -11.13 -8.28 33.85
C ALA A 613 -9.63 -8.49 34.11
N VAL A 614 -8.86 -8.86 33.08
CA VAL A 614 -7.40 -8.95 33.15
C VAL A 614 -6.79 -7.57 33.36
N PHE A 615 -7.30 -6.53 32.69
CA PHE A 615 -6.85 -5.15 32.86
C PHE A 615 -7.11 -4.64 34.29
N TYR A 616 -8.32 -4.82 34.82
CA TYR A 616 -8.66 -4.43 36.20
C TYR A 616 -7.88 -5.22 37.26
N LEU A 617 -7.61 -6.51 37.04
CA LEU A 617 -6.78 -7.31 37.93
C LEU A 617 -5.31 -6.89 37.90
N GLY A 618 -4.82 -6.41 36.76
CA GLY A 618 -3.49 -5.80 36.66
C GLY A 618 -3.43 -4.44 37.38
N ASP A 619 -4.41 -3.58 37.12
CA ASP A 619 -4.46 -2.17 37.54
C ASP A 619 -4.77 -2.00 39.04
N PHE A 620 -5.45 -2.95 39.68
CA PHE A 620 -5.72 -2.92 41.13
C PHE A 620 -5.03 -4.05 41.90
N GLY A 621 -4.65 -5.16 41.27
CA GLY A 621 -4.12 -6.34 41.95
C GLY A 621 -2.59 -6.44 41.98
N LEU A 622 -1.87 -5.71 41.12
CA LEU A 622 -0.40 -5.76 41.09
C LEU A 622 0.24 -4.46 41.60
N THR A 623 -0.45 -3.34 41.43
CA THR A 623 0.02 -1.98 41.75
C THR A 623 -0.44 -1.49 43.13
N ASP A 624 -1.35 -2.21 43.83
CA ASP A 624 -1.76 -1.86 45.19
C ASP A 624 -0.59 -2.07 46.18
N PRO A 625 -0.13 -1.00 46.87
CA PRO A 625 0.97 -1.10 47.83
C PRO A 625 0.61 -1.90 49.10
N GLY A 626 -0.68 -2.17 49.36
CA GLY A 626 -1.18 -2.89 50.53
C GLY A 626 -1.07 -4.42 50.47
N LEU A 627 -0.74 -4.99 49.30
CA LEU A 627 -0.69 -6.45 49.10
C LEU A 627 0.62 -7.08 49.60
N THR A 628 0.51 -8.23 50.24
CA THR A 628 1.67 -9.05 50.61
C THR A 628 2.27 -9.73 49.37
N ALA A 629 3.52 -10.17 49.47
CA ALA A 629 4.21 -10.83 48.35
C ALA A 629 3.51 -12.11 47.86
N ASP A 630 2.82 -12.82 48.75
CA ASP A 630 2.08 -14.03 48.40
C ASP A 630 0.74 -13.73 47.73
N GLU A 631 0.08 -12.63 48.09
CA GLU A 631 -1.14 -12.15 47.42
C GLU A 631 -0.84 -11.69 45.99
N ARG A 632 0.29 -11.00 45.76
CA ARG A 632 0.75 -10.63 44.41
C ARG A 632 1.07 -11.87 43.57
N ARG A 633 1.74 -12.86 44.17
CA ARG A 633 2.04 -14.14 43.52
C ARG A 633 0.76 -14.87 43.08
N HIS A 634 -0.26 -14.85 43.92
CA HIS A 634 -1.54 -15.49 43.62
C HIS A 634 -2.34 -14.73 42.55
N ALA A 635 -2.31 -13.40 42.55
CA ALA A 635 -2.89 -12.58 41.49
C ALA A 635 -2.25 -12.87 40.12
N CYS A 636 -0.91 -13.01 40.08
CA CYS A 636 -0.19 -13.44 38.88
C CYS A 636 -0.63 -14.83 38.39
N GLU A 637 -0.78 -15.81 39.29
CA GLU A 637 -1.24 -17.16 38.91
C GLU A 637 -2.66 -17.15 38.34
N LEU A 638 -3.55 -16.31 38.89
CA LEU A 638 -4.93 -16.15 38.44
C LEU A 638 -5.00 -15.51 37.05
N ILE A 639 -4.22 -14.44 36.83
CA ILE A 639 -4.03 -13.84 35.51
C ILE A 639 -3.54 -14.92 34.53
N ALA A 640 -2.51 -15.70 34.88
CA ALA A 640 -1.99 -16.74 34.00
C ALA A 640 -3.02 -17.85 33.68
N VAL A 641 -3.91 -18.21 34.61
CA VAL A 641 -5.00 -19.17 34.35
C VAL A 641 -6.03 -18.56 33.39
N MET A 642 -6.42 -17.31 33.58
CA MET A 642 -7.35 -16.61 32.69
C MET A 642 -6.76 -16.47 31.28
N LEU A 643 -5.48 -16.13 31.17
CA LEU A 643 -4.80 -16.03 29.87
C LEU A 643 -4.73 -17.38 29.15
N ARG A 644 -4.43 -18.47 29.88
CA ARG A 644 -4.48 -19.84 29.32
C ARG A 644 -5.87 -20.25 28.87
N HIS A 645 -6.91 -19.84 29.60
CA HIS A 645 -8.29 -20.10 29.22
C HIS A 645 -8.68 -19.35 27.94
N CYS A 646 -8.32 -18.07 27.82
CA CYS A 646 -8.51 -17.31 26.58
C CYS A 646 -7.77 -17.97 25.40
N ALA A 647 -6.52 -18.39 25.61
CA ALA A 647 -5.70 -19.03 24.59
C ALA A 647 -6.23 -20.43 24.18
N ALA A 648 -6.84 -21.19 25.09
CA ALA A 648 -7.40 -22.51 24.81
C ALA A 648 -8.73 -22.46 24.05
N HIS A 649 -9.39 -21.30 24.04
CA HIS A 649 -10.69 -21.10 23.40
C HIS A 649 -10.65 -20.09 22.23
N ASP A 650 -9.46 -19.73 21.74
CA ASP A 650 -9.22 -18.71 20.68
C ASP A 650 -9.95 -17.37 20.94
N LEU A 651 -10.07 -17.01 22.21
CA LEU A 651 -10.61 -15.71 22.66
C LEU A 651 -9.49 -14.66 22.81
N TRP A 652 -8.32 -14.90 22.20
CA TRP A 652 -7.09 -14.15 22.41
C TRP A 652 -6.88 -13.07 21.36
N ASP A 653 -6.75 -11.81 21.80
CA ASP A 653 -6.34 -10.68 20.96
C ASP A 653 -4.88 -10.30 21.27
N PRO A 654 -3.94 -10.45 20.32
CA PRO A 654 -2.54 -10.06 20.49
C PRO A 654 -2.34 -8.57 20.85
N ALA A 655 -3.28 -7.69 20.47
CA ALA A 655 -3.24 -6.27 20.82
C ALA A 655 -3.48 -6.05 22.32
N ALA A 656 -4.33 -6.88 22.95
CA ALA A 656 -4.55 -6.86 24.40
C ALA A 656 -3.33 -7.36 25.17
N GLU A 657 -2.58 -8.33 24.62
CA GLU A 657 -1.33 -8.83 25.19
C GLU A 657 -0.24 -7.75 25.20
N LEU A 658 -0.13 -6.97 24.12
CA LEU A 658 0.81 -5.85 24.00
C LEU A 658 0.43 -4.68 24.91
N LEU A 659 -0.87 -4.32 25.00
CA LEU A 659 -1.35 -3.26 25.89
C LEU A 659 -1.20 -3.62 27.38
N LEU A 660 -1.45 -4.88 27.75
CA LEU A 660 -1.23 -5.35 29.11
C LEU A 660 0.25 -5.38 29.46
N ALA A 661 1.12 -5.80 28.52
CA ALA A 661 2.56 -5.77 28.69
C ALA A 661 3.09 -4.33 28.82
N LEU A 662 2.62 -3.40 27.97
CA LEU A 662 3.00 -1.98 28.02
C LEU A 662 2.50 -1.28 29.28
N HIS A 663 1.30 -1.60 29.77
CA HIS A 663 0.74 -1.02 31.00
C HIS A 663 1.48 -1.53 32.25
N ILE A 664 1.73 -2.85 32.34
CA ILE A 664 2.46 -3.45 33.46
C ILE A 664 3.93 -3.00 33.49
N LEU A 665 4.59 -2.88 32.33
CA LEU A 665 5.98 -2.42 32.23
C LEU A 665 6.11 -0.89 32.35
N GLY A 666 5.07 -0.15 32.02
CA GLY A 666 5.01 1.32 32.15
C GLY A 666 4.93 1.78 33.60
N GLU A 667 4.22 1.03 34.46
CA GLU A 667 4.10 1.36 35.88
C GLU A 667 5.16 0.70 36.78
N ASN A 668 5.84 -0.37 36.32
CA ASN A 668 6.91 -1.04 37.06
C ASN A 668 8.17 -1.23 36.19
N PRO A 669 9.23 -0.41 36.38
CA PRO A 669 10.42 -0.47 35.53
C PRO A 669 11.15 -1.82 35.65
N LEU A 670 11.67 -2.30 34.53
CA LEU A 670 12.49 -3.51 34.45
C LEU A 670 13.70 -3.40 35.40
N GLY A 671 13.71 -4.23 36.46
CA GLY A 671 14.72 -4.21 37.51
C GLY A 671 14.16 -4.25 38.93
N THR A 672 12.86 -4.02 39.13
CA THR A 672 12.18 -4.24 40.43
C THR A 672 11.77 -5.71 40.59
N ALA A 673 11.54 -6.13 41.84
CA ALA A 673 11.05 -7.48 42.14
C ALA A 673 9.66 -7.69 41.52
N GLU A 674 8.81 -6.65 41.50
CA GLU A 674 7.49 -6.67 40.84
C GLU A 674 7.62 -6.79 39.31
N GLY A 675 8.49 -6.01 38.67
CA GLY A 675 8.71 -6.08 37.22
C GLY A 675 9.29 -7.45 36.78
N THR A 676 10.14 -8.05 37.61
CA THR A 676 10.70 -9.38 37.35
C THR A 676 9.65 -10.49 37.50
N ALA A 677 8.74 -10.37 38.47
CA ALA A 677 7.63 -11.30 38.67
C ALA A 677 6.61 -11.24 37.51
N ALA A 678 6.29 -10.03 37.03
CA ALA A 678 5.41 -9.82 35.88
C ALA A 678 5.95 -10.46 34.59
N VAL A 679 7.24 -10.26 34.29
CA VAL A 679 7.89 -10.87 33.12
C VAL A 679 7.95 -12.41 33.24
N SER A 680 8.17 -12.95 34.45
CA SER A 680 8.12 -14.39 34.72
C SER A 680 6.72 -14.99 34.52
N CYS A 681 5.67 -14.20 34.78
CA CYS A 681 4.29 -14.60 34.61
C CYS A 681 3.87 -14.63 33.14
N LEU A 682 4.25 -13.60 32.36
CA LEU A 682 4.03 -13.54 30.91
C LEU A 682 4.73 -14.71 30.18
N ARG A 683 5.96 -15.06 30.58
CA ARG A 683 6.67 -16.25 30.03
C ARG A 683 5.96 -17.58 30.32
N ARG A 684 5.19 -17.68 31.42
CA ARG A 684 4.44 -18.90 31.78
C ARG A 684 3.09 -19.02 31.08
N ALA A 685 2.64 -17.98 30.37
CA ALA A 685 1.39 -17.95 29.63
C ALA A 685 1.53 -18.39 28.15
N GLN A 686 2.75 -18.56 27.64
CA GLN A 686 3.00 -18.96 26.24
C GLN A 686 2.62 -20.42 25.94
N ARG A 687 2.08 -20.67 24.73
CA ARG A 687 1.69 -22.01 24.22
C ARG A 687 2.90 -22.97 24.14
N PRO A 688 2.70 -24.31 24.22
CA PRO A 688 3.80 -25.30 24.25
C PRO A 688 4.61 -25.46 22.94
N ASP A 689 4.10 -25.01 21.79
CA ASP A 689 4.72 -25.28 20.48
C ASP A 689 5.66 -24.15 20.03
N GLY A 690 6.70 -23.93 20.84
CA GLY A 690 7.53 -22.74 20.81
C GLY A 690 8.47 -22.51 19.61
N ALA A 691 8.91 -21.26 19.53
CA ALA A 691 10.31 -20.84 19.39
C ALA A 691 10.43 -19.57 20.26
N ILE A 692 11.48 -19.27 21.03
CA ILE A 692 12.93 -19.34 20.71
C ILE A 692 13.76 -19.60 22.02
N PRO A 693 15.10 -19.77 21.98
CA PRO A 693 15.83 -20.81 22.70
C PRO A 693 16.29 -20.42 24.11
N GLY A 694 16.58 -21.42 24.94
CA GLY A 694 17.43 -21.24 26.13
C GLY A 694 16.85 -21.86 27.40
N ARG A 695 17.22 -23.11 27.64
CA ARG A 695 16.92 -23.86 28.86
C ARG A 695 17.59 -23.26 30.10
N SER A 696 16.85 -23.30 31.20
CA SER A 696 17.25 -23.80 32.53
C SER A 696 17.02 -22.82 33.68
N ALA A 697 15.85 -22.87 34.31
CA ALA A 697 15.65 -22.62 35.75
C ALA A 697 14.15 -22.74 36.11
N ALA A 698 13.70 -23.93 36.48
CA ALA A 698 12.50 -24.13 37.33
C ALA A 698 12.33 -25.62 37.63
N ARG A 699 13.31 -26.22 38.34
CA ARG A 699 13.16 -27.53 38.97
C ARG A 699 13.23 -27.43 40.50
N ALA A 700 12.73 -26.33 41.05
CA ALA A 700 12.71 -26.10 42.49
C ALA A 700 11.51 -25.21 42.85
N ALA A 701 10.31 -25.79 42.89
CA ALA A 701 9.14 -25.24 43.59
C ALA A 701 8.08 -26.35 43.77
N ALA A 702 8.54 -27.56 44.08
CA ALA A 702 7.69 -28.63 44.58
C ALA A 702 8.09 -28.81 46.04
N ASP A 703 7.59 -27.90 46.90
CA ASP A 703 7.47 -28.05 48.35
C ASP A 703 6.84 -26.76 48.92
N SER A 704 5.53 -26.68 48.86
CA SER A 704 4.74 -25.79 49.71
C SER A 704 3.31 -26.31 49.78
N ASP A 705 2.85 -26.52 51.02
CA ASP A 705 1.58 -27.17 51.39
C ASP A 705 0.33 -26.61 50.69
N PRO A 706 -0.74 -27.42 50.54
CA PRO A 706 -2.01 -26.97 49.98
C PRO A 706 -2.64 -25.86 50.84
N PRO A 707 -3.39 -24.92 50.23
CA PRO A 707 -4.01 -23.82 50.96
C PRO A 707 -5.05 -24.35 51.99
N PRO A 708 -5.30 -23.61 53.09
CA PRO A 708 -6.23 -24.02 54.12
C PRO A 708 -7.63 -24.29 53.55
N GLU A 709 -8.27 -25.35 54.05
CA GLU A 709 -9.59 -25.84 53.62
C GLU A 709 -10.68 -24.75 53.67
N ASP A 710 -10.50 -23.74 54.52
CA ASP A 710 -11.42 -22.61 54.71
C ASP A 710 -11.43 -21.61 53.55
N PHE A 711 -10.29 -21.38 52.88
CA PHE A 711 -10.23 -20.50 51.70
C PHE A 711 -10.89 -21.15 50.48
N ARG A 712 -10.73 -22.48 50.37
CA ARG A 712 -11.35 -23.28 49.33
C ARG A 712 -12.87 -23.32 49.49
N LYS A 713 -13.38 -23.28 50.73
CA LYS A 713 -14.82 -23.15 51.04
C LYS A 713 -15.36 -21.75 50.72
N ALA A 714 -14.65 -20.67 51.10
CA ALA A 714 -15.09 -19.29 50.86
C ALA A 714 -15.13 -18.93 49.35
N TYR A 715 -14.09 -19.27 48.60
CA TYR A 715 -13.99 -19.01 47.16
C TYR A 715 -15.07 -19.75 46.35
N HIS A 716 -15.30 -21.01 46.71
CA HIS A 716 -16.37 -21.80 46.12
C HIS A 716 -17.75 -21.21 46.46
N THR A 717 -18.03 -20.87 47.72
CA THR A 717 -19.33 -20.29 48.13
C THR A 717 -19.63 -18.98 47.40
N THR A 718 -18.65 -18.11 47.17
CA THR A 718 -18.81 -16.88 46.39
C THR A 718 -19.11 -17.15 44.92
N LEU A 719 -18.39 -18.09 44.28
CA LEU A 719 -18.61 -18.45 42.88
C LEU A 719 -20.00 -19.06 42.66
N VAL A 720 -20.43 -19.89 43.60
CA VAL A 720 -21.75 -20.54 43.60
C VAL A 720 -22.86 -19.55 43.85
N THR A 721 -22.69 -18.62 44.77
CA THR A 721 -23.68 -17.59 45.05
C THR A 721 -23.84 -16.65 43.85
N ALA A 722 -22.75 -16.30 43.16
CA ALA A 722 -22.77 -15.53 41.92
C ALA A 722 -23.47 -16.29 40.78
N LEU A 723 -23.19 -17.59 40.61
CA LEU A 723 -23.82 -18.43 39.59
C LEU A 723 -25.33 -18.59 39.85
N MET A 724 -25.74 -18.80 41.10
CA MET A 724 -27.16 -18.94 41.47
C MET A 724 -27.92 -17.63 41.33
N THR A 725 -27.26 -16.51 41.58
CA THR A 725 -27.83 -15.18 41.40
C THR A 725 -28.00 -14.85 39.92
N LEU A 726 -27.05 -15.22 39.06
CA LEU A 726 -27.20 -15.13 37.59
C LEU A 726 -28.33 -16.03 37.06
N ILE A 727 -28.51 -17.22 37.64
CA ILE A 727 -29.59 -18.15 37.28
C ILE A 727 -30.96 -17.58 37.69
N VAL A 728 -31.07 -16.96 38.87
CA VAL A 728 -32.30 -16.32 39.35
C VAL A 728 -32.58 -14.99 38.64
N LEU A 729 -31.55 -14.18 38.35
CA LEU A 729 -31.66 -12.92 37.59
C LEU A 729 -32.05 -13.15 36.16
N SER A 730 -31.53 -14.22 35.58
CA SER A 730 -31.99 -14.65 34.29
C SER A 730 -33.51 -14.74 34.39
N LYS A 731 -34.11 -15.38 35.43
CA LYS A 731 -35.53 -15.83 35.55
C LYS A 731 -36.65 -14.83 35.28
N ARG A 732 -36.33 -13.54 35.14
CA ARG A 732 -37.30 -12.46 34.92
C ARG A 732 -36.99 -11.53 33.74
N LEU A 733 -35.99 -11.83 32.93
CA LEU A 733 -35.71 -11.08 31.70
C LEU A 733 -36.08 -11.96 30.48
N PRO A 734 -36.92 -11.46 29.55
CA PRO A 734 -37.21 -12.19 28.31
C PRO A 734 -35.95 -12.41 27.47
#